data_AF-A0A256Z5B1-F1
#
_entry.id   AF-A0A256Z5B1-F1
#
_cell.length_a   1.000
_cell.length_b   1.000
_cell.length_c   1.000
_cell.angle_alpha   90.00
_cell.angle_beta   90.00
_cell.angle_gamma   90.00
#
_symmetry.space_group_name_H-M   'P 1'
#
loop_
_entity.id
_entity.type
_entity.pdbx_description
1 polymer ?
#
loop_
_entity_poly.entity_id
_entity_poly.type
_entity_poly.pdbx_seq_one_letter_code
_entity_poly.pdbx_strand_id
1 'polypeptide(L)'
;MGDKGKDSFAGFPDEMKSYVEGLKRELNRAYEVAKRARRKGLDPSLEVEIPFAEDMAGRVESLVGPPGVANLIRELSEDIPEREVLSLEVARRVARSIFKESGDKEKALDQAVRTGLAILTEGVLVAPLEGIVRVIISKNSDGTSYPDIFFSGPIRAAGGTAQAMSVLLGGVVGKELGLGRYIPTEQEINRYIEEFQLYRNLQYRPSNQEIRFIITNCPVCINGEGTEKEEVQGYRDLPRVPTNRVRSGVCLVIAEGLLQKASKLLKITRGLGLKEWEFLKDLKKGGGREEGGFRLRYGRARTAGLASIAIHPATMVVVESFLAVGTQLKTERPGKAGVVTPCESIDGPSVLLKNGDFIRIKSAKEAEELKDTIERIVDLGDILIPVGEFLENNHPLMEGAYTEEWWEMEAKEALYLKEAGLKDVESPYRKLLRLADIKNEITETVRSELLKEAGASDTEERKRKFEEELEKGIKRRLKEFYDSLLAELADADRFLESITLPQLNSFDDALKFSREEGVALHPRYTLLWHDLRPPEIIKLREYLLNSSRVEGVELHIKKDDSIKEMLLTLGAFHRERDGEIILKDLAGALYVPLGLAPEGERLVPVRDPPPGWEGMDPVRLVSHLAGVTIRKRAPTRIGGRMGRPEKAAMRKMKPPVHGLFAVGTEGGPQRLVQNAAERGRAYVNLRRRTCPKCGSQEIYLKCRKCGA
;
A
#
# COMPACT_ATOMS: atom_id res chain seq x y z
N MET A 1 -13.73 -3.76 -41.98
CA MET A 1 -13.94 -5.17 -41.59
C MET A 1 -14.33 -5.16 -40.13
N GLY A 2 -15.51 -5.66 -39.81
CA GLY A 2 -16.14 -5.52 -38.49
C GLY A 2 -15.46 -6.41 -37.46
N ASP A 3 -14.90 -5.77 -36.44
CA ASP A 3 -14.46 -6.45 -35.22
C ASP A 3 -15.71 -6.74 -34.38
N LYS A 4 -16.08 -8.02 -34.27
CA LYS A 4 -17.12 -8.47 -33.34
C LYS A 4 -16.47 -8.61 -31.96
N GLY A 5 -16.01 -7.49 -31.40
CA GLY A 5 -15.67 -7.43 -29.99
C GLY A 5 -16.97 -7.65 -29.19
N LYS A 6 -17.00 -8.67 -28.32
CA LYS A 6 -18.05 -8.80 -27.30
C LYS A 6 -18.18 -7.45 -26.60
N ASP A 7 -19.41 -6.97 -26.41
CA ASP A 7 -19.70 -5.71 -25.72
C ASP A 7 -18.97 -5.70 -24.36
N SER A 8 -17.90 -4.92 -24.25
CA SER A 8 -17.00 -4.89 -23.09
C SER A 8 -17.68 -4.37 -21.81
N PHE A 9 -18.95 -3.99 -21.91
CA PHE A 9 -19.81 -3.54 -20.82
C PHE A 9 -21.03 -4.45 -20.61
N ALA A 10 -21.02 -5.67 -21.15
CA ALA A 10 -22.02 -6.68 -20.83
C ALA A 10 -22.05 -6.91 -19.30
N GLY A 11 -23.22 -6.69 -18.69
CA GLY A 11 -23.42 -6.79 -17.23
C GLY A 11 -23.34 -5.47 -16.45
N PHE A 12 -22.97 -4.36 -17.09
CA PHE A 12 -22.95 -3.04 -16.44
C PHE A 12 -24.36 -2.41 -16.41
N PRO A 13 -24.70 -1.61 -15.38
CA PRO A 13 -25.94 -0.83 -15.37
C PRO A 13 -26.03 0.11 -16.58
N ASP A 14 -27.25 0.35 -17.08
CA ASP A 14 -27.46 1.17 -18.29
C ASP A 14 -26.96 2.61 -18.12
N GLU A 15 -27.00 3.15 -16.91
CA GLU A 15 -26.42 4.46 -16.58
C GLU A 15 -24.90 4.51 -16.86
N MET A 16 -24.18 3.44 -16.51
CA MET A 16 -22.73 3.36 -16.72
C MET A 16 -22.37 3.19 -18.20
N LYS A 17 -23.18 2.43 -18.94
CA LYS A 17 -23.05 2.33 -20.41
C LYS A 17 -23.26 3.69 -21.06
N SER A 18 -24.33 4.39 -20.71
CA SER A 18 -24.65 5.74 -21.20
C SER A 18 -23.52 6.73 -20.89
N TYR A 19 -22.94 6.67 -19.69
CA TYR A 19 -21.79 7.49 -19.31
C TYR A 19 -20.56 7.24 -20.22
N VAL A 20 -20.18 5.98 -20.42
CA VAL A 20 -19.03 5.61 -21.27
C VAL A 20 -19.27 6.00 -22.72
N GLU A 21 -20.48 5.77 -23.24
CA GLU A 21 -20.86 6.21 -24.59
C GLU A 21 -20.77 7.73 -24.72
N GLY A 22 -21.18 8.47 -23.69
CA GLY A 22 -20.98 9.92 -23.60
C GLY A 22 -19.52 10.32 -23.76
N LEU A 23 -18.61 9.70 -23.01
CA LEU A 23 -17.18 9.95 -23.12
C LEU A 23 -16.63 9.61 -24.52
N LYS A 24 -17.03 8.47 -25.10
CA LYS A 24 -16.64 8.07 -26.45
C LYS A 24 -17.10 9.08 -27.51
N ARG A 25 -18.31 9.61 -27.39
CA ARG A 25 -18.84 10.65 -28.30
C ARG A 25 -18.00 11.92 -28.25
N GLU A 26 -17.72 12.44 -27.06
CA GLU A 26 -16.91 13.67 -26.91
C GLU A 26 -15.45 13.45 -27.33
N LEU A 27 -14.88 12.29 -27.04
CA LEU A 27 -13.55 11.90 -27.53
C LEU A 27 -13.50 11.89 -29.06
N ASN A 28 -14.45 11.22 -29.71
CA ASN A 28 -14.53 11.17 -31.17
C ASN A 28 -14.69 12.57 -31.78
N ARG A 29 -15.50 13.42 -31.16
CA ARG A 29 -15.66 14.82 -31.57
C ARG A 29 -14.32 15.58 -31.54
N ALA A 30 -13.56 15.45 -30.45
CA ALA A 30 -12.23 16.05 -30.35
C ALA A 30 -11.26 15.47 -31.39
N TYR A 31 -11.31 14.16 -31.61
CA TYR A 31 -10.44 13.46 -32.56
C TYR A 31 -10.72 13.88 -34.02
N GLU A 32 -11.99 14.08 -34.39
CA GLU A 32 -12.36 14.59 -35.73
C GLU A 32 -11.91 16.04 -35.94
N VAL A 33 -11.93 16.88 -34.90
CA VAL A 33 -11.33 18.22 -34.97
C VAL A 33 -9.82 18.11 -35.22
N ALA A 34 -9.12 17.24 -34.49
CA ALA A 34 -7.68 17.03 -34.65
C ALA A 34 -7.33 16.46 -36.04
N LYS A 35 -8.06 15.46 -36.55
CA LYS A 35 -7.89 14.92 -37.90
C LYS A 35 -8.05 15.99 -38.97
N ARG A 36 -9.11 16.81 -38.89
CA ARG A 36 -9.31 17.92 -39.84
C ARG A 36 -8.18 18.95 -39.78
N ALA A 37 -7.62 19.21 -38.60
CA ALA A 37 -6.47 20.09 -38.44
C ALA A 37 -5.20 19.48 -39.06
N ARG A 38 -4.86 18.23 -38.73
CA ARG A 38 -3.67 17.52 -39.24
C ARG A 38 -3.69 17.36 -40.76
N ARG A 39 -4.85 17.06 -41.36
CA ARG A 39 -5.04 16.99 -42.82
C ARG A 39 -4.73 18.29 -43.55
N LYS A 40 -4.68 19.44 -42.87
CA LYS A 40 -4.24 20.69 -43.50
C LYS A 40 -2.75 20.66 -43.86
N GLY A 41 -1.96 19.70 -43.38
CA GLY A 41 -0.54 19.55 -43.70
C GLY A 41 0.35 20.63 -43.09
N LEU A 42 -0.05 21.18 -41.94
CA LEU A 42 0.68 22.22 -41.21
C LEU A 42 1.55 21.66 -40.06
N ASP A 43 1.44 20.37 -39.78
CA ASP A 43 2.13 19.65 -38.70
C ASP A 43 2.94 18.46 -39.25
N PRO A 44 3.89 17.88 -38.48
CA PRO A 44 4.81 16.85 -38.97
C PRO A 44 4.15 15.58 -39.55
N SER A 45 2.91 15.29 -39.13
CA SER A 45 2.10 14.16 -39.59
C SER A 45 0.73 14.65 -40.09
N LEU A 46 0.22 13.99 -41.13
CA LEU A 46 -1.15 14.19 -41.66
C LEU A 46 -2.22 13.49 -40.82
N GLU A 47 -1.80 12.58 -39.95
CA GLU A 47 -2.67 11.82 -39.05
C GLU A 47 -2.42 12.22 -37.60
N VAL A 48 -3.38 11.93 -36.73
CA VAL A 48 -3.24 12.14 -35.29
C VAL A 48 -2.23 11.14 -34.73
N GLU A 49 -1.19 11.63 -34.08
CA GLU A 49 -0.04 10.82 -33.61
C GLU A 49 -0.26 10.14 -32.26
N ILE A 50 -1.40 10.39 -31.59
CA ILE A 50 -1.78 9.73 -30.33
C ILE A 50 -2.90 8.72 -30.66
N PRO A 51 -2.58 7.44 -30.87
CA PRO A 51 -3.57 6.43 -31.24
C PRO A 51 -4.53 6.14 -30.08
N PHE A 52 -5.75 5.74 -30.43
CA PHE A 52 -6.73 5.23 -29.48
C PHE A 52 -6.52 3.74 -29.23
N ALA A 53 -6.46 3.33 -27.97
CA ALA A 53 -6.47 1.94 -27.57
C ALA A 53 -7.63 1.71 -26.61
N GLU A 54 -8.50 0.76 -26.92
CA GLU A 54 -9.73 0.51 -26.16
C GLU A 54 -9.48 -0.06 -24.77
N ASP A 55 -8.45 -0.90 -24.65
CA ASP A 55 -8.15 -1.66 -23.43
C ASP A 55 -6.64 -1.83 -23.22
N MET A 56 -6.28 -2.42 -22.08
CA MET A 56 -4.89 -2.76 -21.74
C MET A 56 -4.25 -3.65 -22.81
N ALA A 57 -4.99 -4.63 -23.33
CA ALA A 57 -4.50 -5.60 -24.28
C ALA A 57 -4.05 -4.93 -25.60
N GLY A 58 -4.87 -4.04 -26.15
CA GLY A 58 -4.54 -3.25 -27.34
C GLY A 58 -3.38 -2.29 -27.11
N ARG A 59 -3.24 -1.70 -25.90
CA ARG A 59 -2.07 -0.89 -25.55
C ARG A 59 -0.79 -1.71 -25.56
N VAL A 60 -0.80 -2.91 -24.96
CA VAL A 60 0.35 -3.82 -24.94
C VAL A 60 0.77 -4.20 -26.35
N GLU A 61 -0.18 -4.63 -27.19
CA GLU A 61 0.12 -5.01 -28.58
C GLU A 61 0.69 -3.83 -29.38
N SER A 62 0.11 -2.64 -29.23
CA SER A 62 0.60 -1.44 -29.93
C SER A 62 1.97 -0.98 -29.44
N LEU A 63 2.29 -1.20 -28.16
CA LEU A 63 3.53 -0.73 -27.53
C LEU A 63 4.71 -1.65 -27.81
N VAL A 64 4.52 -2.96 -27.65
CA VAL A 64 5.61 -3.95 -27.74
C VAL A 64 5.30 -5.13 -28.66
N GLY A 65 4.06 -5.32 -29.12
CA GLY A 65 3.65 -6.51 -29.84
C GLY A 65 3.74 -7.79 -28.98
N PRO A 66 3.80 -8.99 -29.59
CA PRO A 66 3.69 -9.25 -31.02
C PRO A 66 2.25 -9.10 -31.55
N PRO A 67 2.05 -9.04 -32.88
CA PRO A 67 0.70 -9.03 -33.46
C PRO A 67 -0.17 -10.20 -32.97
N GLY A 68 -1.42 -9.92 -32.62
CA GLY A 68 -2.38 -10.90 -32.09
C GLY A 68 -2.30 -11.12 -30.58
N VAL A 69 -1.33 -10.52 -29.88
CA VAL A 69 -1.19 -10.71 -28.42
C VAL A 69 -2.36 -10.11 -27.64
N ALA A 70 -3.05 -9.08 -28.15
CA ALA A 70 -4.20 -8.52 -27.45
C ALA A 70 -5.31 -9.56 -27.27
N ASN A 71 -5.56 -10.40 -28.28
CA ASN A 71 -6.56 -11.45 -28.19
C ASN A 71 -6.17 -12.51 -27.17
N LEU A 72 -4.90 -12.90 -27.14
CA LEU A 72 -4.36 -13.84 -26.15
C LEU A 72 -4.51 -13.30 -24.72
N ILE A 73 -4.22 -12.02 -24.51
CA ILE A 73 -4.38 -11.36 -23.20
C ILE A 73 -5.84 -11.38 -22.78
N ARG A 74 -6.77 -11.02 -23.67
CA ARG A 74 -8.21 -11.01 -23.38
C ARG A 74 -8.71 -12.39 -22.98
N GLU A 75 -8.38 -13.41 -23.78
CA GLU A 75 -8.73 -14.80 -23.52
C GLU A 75 -8.25 -15.25 -22.14
N LEU A 76 -6.97 -15.02 -21.82
CA LEU A 76 -6.41 -15.47 -20.54
C LEU A 76 -6.88 -14.66 -19.33
N SER A 77 -7.24 -13.40 -19.52
CA SER A 77 -7.71 -12.54 -18.42
C SER A 77 -9.11 -12.90 -17.91
N GLU A 78 -9.88 -13.70 -18.67
CA GLU A 78 -11.18 -14.22 -18.20
C GLU A 78 -10.98 -15.20 -17.03
N ASP A 79 -9.94 -16.04 -17.08
CA ASP A 79 -9.67 -17.08 -16.07
C ASP A 79 -8.58 -16.69 -15.05
N ILE A 80 -7.72 -15.71 -15.37
CA ILE A 80 -6.57 -15.31 -14.54
C ILE A 80 -6.72 -13.84 -14.12
N PRO A 81 -7.38 -13.57 -12.98
CA PRO A 81 -7.60 -12.21 -12.51
C PRO A 81 -6.32 -11.55 -11.99
N GLU A 82 -5.37 -12.33 -11.44
CA GLU A 82 -4.11 -11.79 -10.94
C GLU A 82 -3.17 -11.41 -12.10
N ARG A 83 -3.02 -10.11 -12.31
CA ARG A 83 -2.18 -9.53 -13.36
C ARG A 83 -0.73 -10.05 -13.36
N GLU A 84 -0.13 -10.28 -12.19
CA GLU A 84 1.21 -10.86 -12.10
C GLU A 84 1.27 -12.27 -12.69
N VAL A 85 0.26 -13.10 -12.41
CA VAL A 85 0.16 -14.47 -12.96
C VAL A 85 -0.18 -14.43 -14.45
N LEU A 86 -1.12 -13.57 -14.85
CA LEU A 86 -1.49 -13.34 -16.25
C LEU A 86 -0.25 -12.96 -17.08
N SER A 87 0.58 -12.05 -16.57
CA SER A 87 1.79 -11.60 -17.27
C SER A 87 2.79 -12.74 -17.52
N LEU A 88 2.93 -13.67 -16.57
CA LEU A 88 3.82 -14.83 -16.69
C LEU A 88 3.28 -15.84 -17.71
N GLU A 89 1.99 -16.15 -17.65
CA GLU A 89 1.37 -17.12 -18.56
C GLU A 89 1.35 -16.62 -20.01
N VAL A 90 0.99 -15.34 -20.23
CA VAL A 90 1.08 -14.72 -21.56
C VAL A 90 2.52 -14.75 -22.07
N ALA A 91 3.51 -14.37 -21.24
CA ALA A 91 4.92 -14.39 -21.64
C ALA A 91 5.39 -15.80 -22.04
N ARG A 92 4.99 -16.85 -21.33
CA ARG A 92 5.31 -18.25 -21.69
C ARG A 92 4.74 -18.64 -23.04
N ARG A 93 3.47 -18.32 -23.30
CA ARG A 93 2.81 -18.63 -24.58
C ARG A 93 3.41 -17.86 -25.75
N VAL A 94 3.71 -16.57 -25.55
CA VAL A 94 4.40 -15.72 -26.53
C VAL A 94 5.78 -16.29 -26.86
N ALA A 95 6.57 -16.67 -25.85
CA ALA A 95 7.87 -17.29 -26.06
C ALA A 95 7.78 -18.57 -26.89
N ARG A 96 6.84 -19.47 -26.55
CA ARG A 96 6.61 -20.71 -27.29
C ARG A 96 6.24 -20.45 -28.76
N SER A 97 5.33 -19.52 -29.03
CA SER A 97 4.90 -19.19 -30.39
C SER A 97 6.06 -18.66 -31.23
N ILE A 98 6.79 -17.67 -30.70
CA ILE A 98 7.89 -17.03 -31.43
C ILE A 98 9.04 -18.01 -31.64
N PHE A 99 9.36 -18.84 -30.65
CA PHE A 99 10.40 -19.86 -30.82
C PHE A 99 10.01 -20.90 -31.88
N LYS A 100 8.73 -21.31 -31.91
CA LYS A 100 8.22 -22.24 -32.93
C LYS A 100 8.28 -21.64 -34.35
N GLU A 101 8.01 -20.34 -34.49
CA GLU A 101 7.99 -19.66 -35.79
C GLU A 101 9.39 -19.28 -36.29
N SER A 102 10.28 -18.82 -35.40
CA SER A 102 11.58 -18.25 -35.77
C SER A 102 12.76 -19.18 -35.53
N GLY A 103 12.63 -20.18 -34.65
CA GLY A 103 13.74 -21.00 -34.17
C GLY A 103 14.74 -20.25 -33.26
N ASP A 104 14.51 -18.97 -32.98
CA ASP A 104 15.42 -18.11 -32.23
C ASP A 104 14.95 -17.95 -30.77
N LYS A 105 15.71 -18.54 -29.84
CA LYS A 105 15.43 -18.48 -28.41
C LYS A 105 15.63 -17.07 -27.84
N GLU A 106 16.58 -16.31 -28.35
CA GLU A 106 16.87 -14.96 -27.85
C GLU A 106 15.74 -14.00 -28.22
N LYS A 107 15.30 -14.05 -29.48
CA LYS A 107 14.13 -13.29 -29.95
C LYS A 107 12.86 -13.64 -29.18
N ALA A 108 12.64 -14.93 -28.91
CA ALA A 108 11.50 -15.39 -28.12
C ALA A 108 11.55 -14.87 -26.67
N LEU A 109 12.72 -14.91 -26.05
CA LEU A 109 12.95 -14.43 -24.69
C LEU A 109 12.74 -12.91 -24.55
N ASP A 110 13.34 -12.11 -25.44
CA ASP A 110 13.21 -10.64 -25.42
C ASP A 110 11.75 -10.21 -25.58
N GLN A 111 11.07 -10.73 -26.60
CA GLN A 111 9.67 -10.39 -26.85
C GLN A 111 8.76 -10.79 -25.68
N ALA A 112 8.95 -11.98 -25.10
CA ALA A 112 8.16 -12.45 -23.97
C ALA A 112 8.34 -11.60 -22.71
N VAL A 113 9.59 -11.23 -22.37
CA VAL A 113 9.88 -10.37 -21.22
C VAL A 113 9.26 -8.98 -21.41
N ARG A 114 9.40 -8.37 -22.60
CA ARG A 114 8.79 -7.06 -22.90
C ARG A 114 7.27 -7.10 -22.84
N THR A 115 6.65 -8.14 -23.40
CA THR A 115 5.20 -8.33 -23.37
C THR A 115 4.70 -8.49 -21.93
N GLY A 116 5.34 -9.34 -21.14
CA GLY A 116 4.99 -9.54 -19.74
C GLY A 116 5.14 -8.26 -18.91
N LEU A 117 6.25 -7.52 -19.09
CA LEU A 117 6.43 -6.24 -18.41
C LEU A 117 5.42 -5.17 -18.87
N ALA A 118 5.04 -5.16 -20.15
CA ALA A 118 4.00 -4.28 -20.66
C ALA A 118 2.64 -4.55 -20.03
N ILE A 119 2.26 -5.82 -19.82
CA ILE A 119 1.03 -6.19 -19.10
C ILE A 119 1.06 -5.68 -17.66
N LEU A 120 2.18 -5.87 -16.95
CA LEU A 120 2.36 -5.40 -15.57
C LEU A 120 2.26 -3.87 -15.44
N THR A 121 2.64 -3.15 -16.50
CA THR A 121 2.62 -1.68 -16.57
C THR A 121 1.43 -1.13 -17.36
N GLU A 122 0.43 -1.98 -17.62
CA GLU A 122 -0.81 -1.70 -18.35
C GLU A 122 -0.63 -1.13 -19.77
N GLY A 123 0.55 -1.30 -20.35
CA GLY A 123 0.95 -0.69 -21.61
C GLY A 123 1.02 0.85 -21.55
N VAL A 124 1.12 1.43 -20.35
CA VAL A 124 1.14 2.88 -20.13
C VAL A 124 2.56 3.43 -19.98
N LEU A 125 3.48 2.61 -19.45
CA LEU A 125 4.84 3.05 -19.15
C LEU A 125 5.80 2.69 -20.27
N VAL A 126 6.84 3.50 -20.44
CA VAL A 126 7.94 3.23 -21.38
C VAL A 126 8.93 2.19 -20.87
N ALA A 127 8.77 1.68 -19.65
CA ALA A 127 9.69 0.72 -19.04
C ALA A 127 9.96 -0.55 -19.88
N PRO A 128 8.98 -1.15 -20.59
CA PRO A 128 9.25 -2.26 -21.52
C PRO A 128 10.13 -1.89 -22.71
N LEU A 129 10.21 -0.61 -23.08
CA LEU A 129 10.98 -0.13 -24.22
C LEU A 129 12.32 0.47 -23.79
N GLU A 130 12.30 1.40 -22.84
CA GLU A 130 13.47 2.15 -22.40
C GLU A 130 14.14 1.52 -21.18
N GLY A 131 13.37 0.88 -20.29
CA GLY A 131 13.87 0.30 -19.03
C GLY A 131 14.58 -1.04 -19.21
N ILE A 132 14.14 -1.83 -20.18
CA ILE A 132 14.84 -3.03 -20.67
C ILE A 132 15.50 -2.67 -21.99
N VAL A 133 16.83 -2.52 -21.97
CA VAL A 133 17.64 -2.17 -23.14
C VAL A 133 17.63 -3.35 -24.12
N ARG A 134 17.98 -4.54 -23.63
CA ARG A 134 18.00 -5.79 -24.40
C ARG A 134 17.91 -6.99 -23.47
N VAL A 135 17.40 -8.10 -24.00
CA VAL A 135 17.46 -9.42 -23.35
C VAL A 135 18.22 -10.37 -24.26
N ILE A 136 19.29 -10.97 -23.75
CA ILE A 136 20.15 -11.88 -24.53
C ILE A 136 20.34 -13.21 -23.80
N ILE A 137 20.91 -14.18 -24.52
CA ILE A 137 21.33 -15.46 -23.95
C ILE A 137 22.85 -15.47 -23.81
N SER A 138 23.33 -15.45 -22.56
CA SER A 138 24.76 -15.47 -22.23
C SER A 138 25.20 -16.87 -21.78
N LYS A 139 26.53 -17.09 -21.70
CA LYS A 139 27.12 -18.38 -21.28
C LYS A 139 27.91 -18.28 -19.99
N ASN A 140 27.73 -19.26 -19.11
CA ASN A 140 28.52 -19.47 -17.91
C ASN A 140 29.91 -20.01 -18.25
N SER A 141 30.78 -20.06 -17.25
CA SER A 141 32.17 -20.53 -17.43
C SER A 141 32.24 -22.03 -17.68
N ASP A 142 31.19 -22.76 -17.31
CA ASP A 142 30.98 -24.18 -17.60
C ASP A 142 30.30 -24.44 -18.97
N GLY A 143 30.03 -23.39 -19.76
CA GLY A 143 29.39 -23.48 -21.07
C GLY A 143 27.86 -23.52 -21.05
N THR A 144 27.22 -23.61 -19.89
CA THR A 144 25.74 -23.57 -19.79
C THR A 144 25.21 -22.18 -20.16
N SER A 145 24.04 -22.13 -20.80
CA SER A 145 23.43 -20.87 -21.26
C SER A 145 22.37 -20.38 -20.29
N TYR A 146 22.23 -19.06 -20.09
CA TYR A 146 21.29 -18.46 -19.14
C TYR A 146 20.70 -17.13 -19.66
N PRO A 147 19.55 -16.67 -19.10
CA PRO A 147 18.96 -15.36 -19.43
C PRO A 147 19.77 -14.19 -18.86
N ASP A 148 20.11 -13.20 -19.70
CA ASP A 148 20.86 -12.00 -19.33
C ASP A 148 20.07 -10.74 -19.75
N ILE A 149 19.59 -9.98 -18.77
CA ILE A 149 18.71 -8.82 -19.00
C ILE A 149 19.48 -7.54 -18.73
N PHE A 150 19.51 -6.64 -19.72
CA PHE A 150 20.16 -5.34 -19.62
C PHE A 150 19.14 -4.27 -19.22
N PHE A 151 19.27 -3.75 -18.01
CA PHE A 151 18.44 -2.69 -17.48
C PHE A 151 19.08 -1.30 -17.62
N SER A 152 18.24 -0.27 -17.65
CA SER A 152 18.63 1.14 -17.61
C SER A 152 17.87 1.88 -16.49
N GLY A 153 18.29 3.12 -16.19
CA GLY A 153 17.64 3.97 -15.17
C GLY A 153 16.10 4.15 -15.33
N PRO A 154 15.56 4.34 -16.54
CA PRO A 154 14.11 4.37 -16.82
C PRO A 154 13.28 3.22 -16.23
N ILE A 155 13.88 2.06 -15.91
CA ILE A 155 13.18 0.95 -15.25
C ILE A 155 12.57 1.36 -13.89
N ARG A 156 13.04 2.46 -13.28
CA ARG A 156 12.46 3.01 -12.05
C ARG A 156 10.98 3.36 -12.20
N ALA A 157 10.57 3.82 -13.37
CA ALA A 157 9.19 4.23 -13.63
C ALA A 157 8.20 3.06 -13.51
N ALA A 158 8.64 1.82 -13.76
CA ALA A 158 7.82 0.61 -13.65
C ALA A 158 7.37 0.31 -12.20
N GLY A 159 8.11 0.82 -11.21
CA GLY A 159 7.93 0.48 -9.81
C GLY A 159 8.56 -0.86 -9.41
N GLY A 160 8.77 -1.05 -8.10
CA GLY A 160 9.53 -2.19 -7.57
C GLY A 160 8.93 -3.56 -7.90
N THR A 161 7.60 -3.68 -7.93
CA THR A 161 6.95 -4.96 -8.26
C THR A 161 7.24 -5.35 -9.71
N ALA A 162 7.07 -4.43 -10.66
CA ALA A 162 7.34 -4.68 -12.07
C ALA A 162 8.84 -4.91 -12.34
N GLN A 163 9.74 -4.23 -11.62
CA GLN A 163 11.18 -4.53 -11.63
C GLN A 163 11.47 -5.97 -11.21
N ALA A 164 10.97 -6.39 -10.06
CA ALA A 164 11.16 -7.75 -9.55
C ALA A 164 10.58 -8.80 -10.52
N MET A 165 9.38 -8.52 -11.05
CA MET A 165 8.71 -9.38 -12.02
C MET A 165 9.43 -9.46 -13.37
N SER A 166 10.12 -8.40 -13.82
CA SER A 166 10.90 -8.45 -15.06
C SER A 166 12.04 -9.49 -14.99
N VAL A 167 12.66 -9.64 -13.82
CA VAL A 167 13.66 -10.68 -13.57
C VAL A 167 12.99 -12.06 -13.49
N LEU A 168 11.84 -12.16 -12.82
CA LEU A 168 11.08 -13.41 -12.74
C LEU A 168 10.63 -13.90 -14.13
N LEU A 169 10.12 -13.00 -14.97
CA LEU A 169 9.74 -13.27 -16.36
C LEU A 169 10.90 -13.88 -17.14
N GLY A 170 12.10 -13.29 -17.04
CA GLY A 170 13.29 -13.84 -17.69
C GLY A 170 13.65 -15.24 -17.18
N GLY A 171 13.50 -15.50 -15.88
CA GLY A 171 13.80 -16.80 -15.30
C GLY A 171 12.80 -17.88 -15.74
N VAL A 172 11.50 -17.57 -15.68
CA VAL A 172 10.42 -18.49 -16.07
C VAL A 172 10.46 -18.79 -17.57
N VAL A 173 10.57 -17.76 -18.41
CA VAL A 173 10.65 -17.92 -19.86
C VAL A 173 11.97 -18.60 -20.25
N GLY A 174 13.07 -18.25 -19.60
CA GLY A 174 14.37 -18.88 -19.84
C GLY A 174 14.31 -20.39 -19.61
N LYS A 175 13.72 -20.83 -18.49
CA LYS A 175 13.51 -22.25 -18.19
C LYS A 175 12.61 -22.93 -19.22
N GLU A 176 11.53 -22.26 -19.64
CA GLU A 176 10.63 -22.73 -20.70
C GLU A 176 11.36 -22.96 -22.04
N LEU A 177 12.36 -22.13 -22.35
CA LEU A 177 13.22 -22.25 -23.52
C LEU A 177 14.43 -23.20 -23.32
N GLY A 178 14.52 -23.87 -22.16
CA GLY A 178 15.58 -24.82 -21.82
C GLY A 178 16.92 -24.17 -21.48
N LEU A 179 16.91 -22.95 -20.93
CA LEU A 179 18.10 -22.27 -20.41
C LEU A 179 18.36 -22.67 -18.95
N GLY A 180 19.64 -22.73 -18.58
CA GLY A 180 20.11 -22.92 -17.22
C GLY A 180 20.10 -21.65 -16.38
N ARG A 181 20.67 -21.73 -15.17
CA ARG A 181 20.79 -20.59 -14.25
C ARG A 181 22.06 -19.78 -14.50
N TYR A 182 22.02 -18.51 -14.19
CA TYR A 182 23.24 -17.69 -14.05
C TYR A 182 24.11 -18.19 -12.89
N ILE A 183 25.42 -18.27 -13.13
CA ILE A 183 26.44 -18.64 -12.14
C ILE A 183 27.50 -17.51 -12.10
N PRO A 184 27.40 -16.59 -11.12
CA PRO A 184 28.33 -15.46 -11.03
C PRO A 184 29.72 -15.90 -10.56
N THR A 185 30.74 -15.20 -11.05
CA THR A 185 32.10 -15.22 -10.51
C THR A 185 32.23 -14.29 -9.30
N GLU A 186 33.23 -14.52 -8.45
CA GLU A 186 33.51 -13.62 -7.32
C GLU A 186 33.83 -12.18 -7.75
N GLN A 187 34.50 -12.00 -8.89
CA GLN A 187 34.76 -10.66 -9.45
C GLN A 187 33.46 -9.95 -9.84
N GLU A 188 32.50 -10.67 -10.44
CA GLU A 188 31.18 -10.11 -10.76
C GLU A 188 30.40 -9.76 -9.49
N ILE A 189 30.39 -10.62 -8.46
CA ILE A 189 29.71 -10.33 -7.18
C ILE A 189 30.25 -9.05 -6.55
N ASN A 190 31.58 -8.93 -6.48
CA ASN A 190 32.20 -7.76 -5.87
C ASN A 190 32.01 -6.51 -6.74
N ARG A 191 31.90 -6.65 -8.06
CA ARG A 191 31.48 -5.58 -8.97
C ARG A 191 30.08 -5.05 -8.62
N TYR A 192 29.10 -5.91 -8.33
CA TYR A 192 27.78 -5.44 -7.86
C TYR A 192 27.90 -4.66 -6.53
N ILE A 193 28.67 -5.19 -5.57
CA ILE A 193 28.87 -4.55 -4.25
C ILE A 193 29.48 -3.15 -4.41
N GLU A 194 30.49 -3.00 -5.26
CA GLU A 194 31.13 -1.70 -5.54
C GLU A 194 30.14 -0.71 -6.18
N GLU A 195 29.36 -1.14 -7.17
CA GLU A 195 28.33 -0.29 -7.79
C GLU A 195 27.28 0.21 -6.79
N PHE A 196 26.88 -0.62 -5.83
CA PHE A 196 25.95 -0.25 -4.77
C PHE A 196 26.51 0.79 -3.78
N GLN A 197 27.83 0.83 -3.60
CA GLN A 197 28.49 1.85 -2.77
C GLN A 197 28.56 3.19 -3.48
N LEU A 198 28.75 3.17 -4.80
CA LEU A 198 28.84 4.36 -5.64
C LEU A 198 27.45 4.97 -5.93
N TYR A 199 26.43 4.14 -6.13
CA TYR A 199 25.09 4.60 -6.48
C TYR A 199 24.30 5.14 -5.26
N ARG A 200 23.98 6.43 -5.26
CA ARG A 200 23.39 7.10 -4.07
C ARG A 200 21.87 7.10 -4.00
N ASN A 201 21.17 6.93 -5.12
CA ASN A 201 19.73 7.26 -5.26
C ASN A 201 18.78 6.06 -5.02
N LEU A 202 18.96 5.31 -3.93
CA LEU A 202 18.16 4.12 -3.61
C LEU A 202 17.11 4.37 -2.52
N GLN A 203 15.92 3.78 -2.67
CA GLN A 203 14.88 3.76 -1.62
C GLN A 203 15.20 2.78 -0.48
N TYR A 204 15.92 1.71 -0.78
CA TYR A 204 16.41 0.70 0.16
C TYR A 204 17.90 0.54 -0.07
N ARG A 205 18.72 0.67 0.98
CA ARG A 205 20.15 0.40 0.87
C ARG A 205 20.42 -1.00 1.40
N PRO A 206 20.69 -1.96 0.51
CA PRO A 206 20.99 -3.31 0.93
C PRO A 206 22.39 -3.40 1.53
N SER A 207 22.55 -4.32 2.46
CA SER A 207 23.85 -4.74 2.98
C SER A 207 24.64 -5.53 1.93
N ASN A 208 25.97 -5.60 2.07
CA ASN A 208 26.81 -6.42 1.20
C ASN A 208 26.40 -7.91 1.21
N GLN A 209 25.90 -8.41 2.35
CA GLN A 209 25.39 -9.77 2.49
C GLN A 209 24.13 -10.00 1.68
N GLU A 210 23.19 -9.06 1.70
CA GLU A 210 21.96 -9.13 0.89
C GLU A 210 22.25 -9.04 -0.61
N ILE A 211 23.18 -8.17 -1.03
CA ILE A 211 23.60 -8.05 -2.43
C ILE A 211 24.19 -9.39 -2.89
N ARG A 212 25.18 -9.91 -2.16
CA ARG A 212 25.80 -11.21 -2.48
C ARG A 212 24.76 -12.32 -2.52
N PHE A 213 23.87 -12.38 -1.52
CA PHE A 213 22.82 -13.38 -1.45
C PHE A 213 21.91 -13.38 -2.68
N ILE A 214 21.44 -12.21 -3.12
CA ILE A 214 20.60 -12.10 -4.32
C ILE A 214 21.36 -12.50 -5.58
N ILE A 215 22.58 -11.98 -5.79
CA ILE A 215 23.36 -12.23 -7.01
C ILE A 215 23.72 -13.72 -7.13
N THR A 216 24.10 -14.37 -6.03
CA THR A 216 24.45 -15.80 -6.03
C THR A 216 23.25 -16.70 -6.30
N ASN A 217 22.05 -16.32 -5.84
CA ASN A 217 20.87 -17.19 -5.92
C ASN A 217 19.95 -16.89 -7.12
N CYS A 218 20.02 -15.71 -7.73
CA CYS A 218 19.15 -15.35 -8.85
C CYS A 218 19.47 -16.19 -10.10
N PRO A 219 18.47 -16.84 -10.74
CA PRO A 219 18.72 -17.65 -11.94
C PRO A 219 18.98 -16.82 -13.20
N VAL A 220 18.79 -15.51 -13.14
CA VAL A 220 18.92 -14.55 -14.25
C VAL A 220 20.05 -13.58 -13.95
N CYS A 221 20.86 -13.24 -14.96
CA CYS A 221 21.84 -12.16 -14.80
C CYS A 221 21.14 -10.80 -14.91
N ILE A 222 21.32 -9.96 -13.89
CA ILE A 222 20.78 -8.60 -13.83
C ILE A 222 21.87 -7.65 -14.28
N ASN A 223 21.93 -7.38 -15.58
CA ASN A 223 22.96 -6.57 -16.20
C ASN A 223 22.41 -5.20 -16.61
N GLY A 224 23.21 -4.37 -17.27
CA GLY A 224 22.74 -3.05 -17.68
C GLY A 224 23.80 -2.19 -18.36
N GLU A 225 23.35 -1.04 -18.86
CA GLU A 225 24.22 -0.02 -19.43
C GLU A 225 24.81 0.88 -18.34
N GLY A 226 25.99 1.44 -18.61
CA GLY A 226 26.69 2.38 -17.74
C GLY A 226 26.07 3.77 -17.80
N THR A 227 24.98 3.97 -17.06
CA THR A 227 24.14 5.18 -17.10
C THR A 227 24.68 6.33 -16.24
N GLU A 228 25.39 6.04 -15.16
CA GLU A 228 25.91 7.04 -14.22
C GLU A 228 27.32 7.51 -14.62
N LYS A 229 27.74 8.71 -14.22
CA LYS A 229 29.06 9.27 -14.62
C LYS A 229 30.22 8.60 -13.89
N GLU A 230 29.94 8.07 -12.71
CA GLU A 230 30.86 7.38 -11.83
C GLU A 230 31.32 6.06 -12.44
N GLU A 231 32.62 5.78 -12.31
CA GLU A 231 33.24 4.53 -12.73
C GLU A 231 33.67 3.70 -11.53
N VAL A 232 33.65 2.38 -11.70
CA VAL A 232 34.25 1.45 -10.74
C VAL A 232 35.77 1.49 -10.83
N GLN A 233 36.43 1.30 -9.70
CA GLN A 233 37.87 1.31 -9.55
C GLN A 233 38.44 -0.10 -9.44
N GLY A 234 37.79 -0.98 -8.68
CA GLY A 234 38.32 -2.31 -8.35
C GLY A 234 38.05 -3.37 -9.42
N TYR A 235 36.82 -3.45 -9.92
CA TYR A 235 36.36 -4.56 -10.78
C TYR A 235 36.06 -4.11 -12.22
N ARG A 236 37.10 -3.67 -12.93
CA ARG A 236 37.04 -3.18 -14.31
C ARG A 236 37.19 -4.30 -15.35
N ASP A 237 36.69 -4.03 -16.56
CA ASP A 237 36.91 -4.82 -17.77
C ASP A 237 36.53 -6.31 -17.64
N LEU A 238 35.46 -6.59 -16.89
CA LEU A 238 34.97 -7.95 -16.71
C LEU A 238 34.31 -8.47 -18.01
N PRO A 239 34.60 -9.71 -18.45
CA PRO A 239 34.17 -10.22 -19.76
C PRO A 239 32.66 -10.13 -20.05
N ARG A 240 31.82 -10.25 -19.01
CA ARG A 240 30.35 -10.24 -19.13
C ARG A 240 29.70 -8.90 -18.74
N VAL A 241 30.51 -7.91 -18.38
CA VAL A 241 30.03 -6.57 -17.98
C VAL A 241 30.53 -5.57 -19.03
N PRO A 242 29.66 -5.01 -19.89
CA PRO A 242 30.09 -4.26 -21.08
C PRO A 242 30.63 -2.86 -20.78
N THR A 243 30.75 -2.47 -19.50
CA THR A 243 31.07 -1.10 -19.09
C THR A 243 31.82 -1.06 -17.77
N ASN A 244 32.59 0.00 -17.54
CA ASN A 244 33.19 0.32 -16.24
C ASN A 244 32.41 1.39 -15.47
N ARG A 245 31.33 1.93 -16.05
CA ARG A 245 30.46 2.90 -15.38
C ARG A 245 29.42 2.18 -14.52
N VAL A 246 28.91 2.87 -13.51
CA VAL A 246 27.87 2.33 -12.61
C VAL A 246 26.56 2.13 -13.40
N ARG A 247 25.97 0.94 -13.26
CA ARG A 247 24.75 0.54 -13.98
C ARG A 247 23.53 0.81 -13.10
N SER A 248 22.97 2.01 -13.13
CA SER A 248 21.90 2.36 -12.18
C SER A 248 20.63 1.52 -12.29
N GLY A 249 20.31 1.01 -13.49
CA GLY A 249 19.21 0.05 -13.68
C GLY A 249 19.38 -1.22 -12.84
N VAL A 250 20.60 -1.75 -12.75
CA VAL A 250 20.95 -2.93 -11.94
C VAL A 250 20.71 -2.66 -10.46
N CYS A 251 21.25 -1.55 -9.94
CA CYS A 251 21.08 -1.19 -8.53
C CYS A 251 19.61 -1.03 -8.14
N LEU A 252 18.80 -0.43 -9.03
CA LEU A 252 17.37 -0.23 -8.83
C LEU A 252 16.61 -1.56 -8.78
N VAL A 253 16.81 -2.44 -9.77
CA VAL A 253 16.09 -3.72 -9.86
C VAL A 253 16.38 -4.65 -8.68
N ILE A 254 17.63 -4.68 -8.21
CA ILE A 254 18.01 -5.51 -7.05
C ILE A 254 17.43 -4.93 -5.75
N ALA A 255 17.64 -3.64 -5.47
CA ALA A 255 17.26 -3.08 -4.17
C ALA A 255 15.79 -2.71 -4.06
N GLU A 256 15.22 -2.02 -5.06
CA GLU A 256 13.82 -1.56 -5.04
C GLU A 256 12.85 -2.63 -5.58
N GLY A 257 13.37 -3.54 -6.40
CA GLY A 257 12.66 -4.73 -6.88
C GLY A 257 12.86 -5.92 -5.96
N LEU A 258 13.87 -6.76 -6.24
CA LEU A 258 14.01 -8.10 -5.64
C LEU A 258 14.03 -8.09 -4.11
N LEU A 259 14.86 -7.25 -3.48
CA LEU A 259 14.98 -7.22 -2.02
C LEU A 259 13.72 -6.65 -1.36
N GLN A 260 13.31 -5.47 -1.81
CA GLN A 260 12.20 -4.77 -1.18
C GLN A 260 10.82 -5.41 -1.44
N LYS A 261 10.69 -6.14 -2.56
CA LYS A 261 9.47 -6.87 -2.93
C LYS A 261 9.62 -8.38 -2.77
N ALA A 262 10.66 -8.86 -2.07
CA ALA A 262 10.94 -10.27 -1.85
C ALA A 262 9.71 -11.05 -1.35
N SER A 263 9.00 -10.53 -0.34
CA SER A 263 7.83 -11.22 0.23
C SER A 263 6.67 -11.35 -0.77
N LYS A 264 6.42 -10.31 -1.60
CA LYS A 264 5.36 -10.34 -2.62
C LYS A 264 5.76 -11.31 -3.75
N LEU A 265 7.02 -11.24 -4.19
CA LEU A 265 7.56 -12.14 -5.20
C LEU A 265 7.53 -13.61 -4.74
N LEU A 266 7.91 -13.89 -3.49
CA LEU A 266 7.87 -15.22 -2.89
C LEU A 266 6.44 -15.80 -2.83
N LYS A 267 5.43 -14.96 -2.55
CA LYS A 267 4.02 -15.39 -2.56
C LYS A 267 3.62 -15.85 -3.96
N ILE A 268 3.98 -15.09 -5.00
CA ILE A 268 3.69 -15.41 -6.40
C ILE A 268 4.41 -16.70 -6.81
N THR A 269 5.71 -16.81 -6.53
CA THR A 269 6.52 -17.97 -6.95
C THR A 269 6.10 -19.26 -6.25
N ARG A 270 5.69 -19.20 -4.98
CA ARG A 270 5.09 -20.33 -4.27
C ARG A 270 3.76 -20.76 -4.87
N GLY A 271 2.89 -19.81 -5.23
CA GLY A 271 1.63 -20.09 -5.90
C GLY A 271 1.81 -20.82 -7.24
N LEU A 272 2.94 -20.63 -7.90
CA LEU A 272 3.30 -21.25 -9.17
C LEU A 272 4.23 -22.47 -9.04
N GLY A 273 4.59 -22.88 -7.82
CA GLY A 273 5.49 -24.01 -7.59
C GLY A 273 6.93 -23.82 -8.08
N LEU A 274 7.40 -22.57 -8.20
CA LEU A 274 8.74 -22.23 -8.71
C LEU A 274 9.82 -22.38 -7.62
N LYS A 275 10.26 -23.63 -7.39
CA LYS A 275 11.21 -24.00 -6.32
C LYS A 275 12.52 -23.23 -6.36
N GLU A 276 13.01 -22.87 -7.55
CA GLU A 276 14.25 -22.11 -7.74
C GLU A 276 14.21 -20.69 -7.15
N TRP A 277 13.02 -20.17 -6.78
CA TRP A 277 12.85 -18.86 -6.14
C TRP A 277 12.62 -18.94 -4.62
N GLU A 278 12.73 -20.11 -4.01
CA GLU A 278 12.51 -20.27 -2.57
C GLU A 278 13.52 -19.51 -1.70
N PHE A 279 14.70 -19.19 -2.22
CA PHE A 279 15.74 -18.43 -1.51
C PHE A 279 15.24 -17.08 -0.98
N LEU A 280 14.18 -16.50 -1.55
CA LEU A 280 13.58 -15.26 -1.07
C LEU A 280 13.00 -15.36 0.35
N LYS A 281 12.74 -16.57 0.87
CA LYS A 281 12.19 -16.79 2.22
C LYS A 281 13.17 -16.40 3.33
N ASP A 282 14.46 -16.40 3.04
CA ASP A 282 15.51 -16.18 4.03
C ASP A 282 15.83 -14.67 4.22
N LEU A 283 15.08 -13.79 3.55
CA LEU A 283 15.18 -12.33 3.68
C LEU A 283 14.24 -11.82 4.82
N LYS A 284 14.80 -11.51 6.00
CA LYS A 284 14.05 -11.00 7.16
C LYS A 284 13.71 -9.49 7.03
N LYS A 285 12.55 -9.08 7.57
CA LYS A 285 12.19 -7.66 7.83
C LYS A 285 12.17 -7.39 9.35
N GLY A 286 12.82 -6.31 9.79
CA GLY A 286 12.73 -5.81 11.17
C GLY A 286 11.74 -4.65 11.29
N GLY A 287 11.08 -4.50 12.45
CA GLY A 287 10.23 -3.36 12.78
C GLY A 287 10.03 -3.20 14.29
N GLY A 288 10.44 -2.05 14.84
CA GLY A 288 10.26 -1.64 16.24
C GLY A 288 9.04 -0.73 16.44
N ARG A 289 8.58 -0.60 17.70
CA ARG A 289 7.47 0.27 18.16
C ARG A 289 8.11 1.47 18.87
N GLU A 290 7.71 2.71 18.55
CA GLU A 290 8.08 3.91 19.33
C GLU A 290 6.83 4.62 19.87
N GLU A 291 6.97 5.26 21.03
CA GLU A 291 5.94 6.08 21.69
C GLU A 291 5.74 7.41 20.94
N GLY A 292 4.50 7.94 20.93
CA GLY A 292 4.16 9.25 20.34
C GLY A 292 3.69 9.26 18.86
N GLY A 293 3.55 8.09 18.22
CA GLY A 293 3.00 7.99 16.85
C GLY A 293 1.47 8.12 16.77
N PHE A 294 0.94 8.22 15.55
CA PHE A 294 -0.51 8.26 15.30
C PHE A 294 -1.19 6.97 15.75
N ARG A 295 -2.37 7.06 16.35
CA ARG A 295 -3.13 5.87 16.78
C ARG A 295 -3.75 5.17 15.57
N LEU A 296 -3.41 3.90 15.36
CA LEU A 296 -3.92 3.15 14.21
C LEU A 296 -5.42 2.90 14.35
N ARG A 297 -6.19 3.44 13.40
CA ARG A 297 -7.59 3.08 13.18
C ARG A 297 -7.73 2.43 11.81
N TYR A 298 -8.33 1.24 11.77
CA TYR A 298 -8.70 0.64 10.49
C TYR A 298 -9.92 1.34 9.95
N GLY A 299 -9.89 1.65 8.65
CA GLY A 299 -11.06 2.18 7.95
C GLY A 299 -10.69 2.89 6.66
N ARG A 300 -11.70 3.28 5.91
CA ARG A 300 -11.55 3.94 4.62
C ARG A 300 -12.52 5.11 4.53
N ALA A 301 -12.01 6.32 4.72
CA ALA A 301 -12.75 7.54 4.41
C ALA A 301 -13.03 7.64 2.90
N ARG A 302 -14.00 8.47 2.52
CA ARG A 302 -14.35 8.73 1.10
C ARG A 302 -13.14 9.19 0.26
N THR A 303 -12.25 9.95 0.89
CA THR A 303 -11.02 10.46 0.28
C THR A 303 -9.82 9.54 0.46
N ALA A 304 -9.95 8.45 1.24
CA ALA A 304 -8.87 7.51 1.54
C ALA A 304 -9.00 6.19 0.75
N GLY A 305 -7.91 5.41 0.68
CA GLY A 305 -7.77 4.23 -0.18
C GLY A 305 -6.74 4.42 -1.29
N LEU A 306 -6.36 3.36 -1.99
CA LEU A 306 -5.35 3.41 -3.08
C LEU A 306 -4.06 4.15 -2.66
N ALA A 307 -3.42 3.71 -1.57
CA ALA A 307 -2.24 4.33 -0.97
C ALA A 307 -2.45 5.74 -0.40
N SER A 308 -3.69 6.16 -0.15
CA SER A 308 -3.99 7.33 0.67
C SER A 308 -4.52 6.94 2.04
N ILE A 309 -4.13 7.74 3.04
CA ILE A 309 -4.46 7.60 4.46
C ILE A 309 -5.23 8.84 4.90
N ALA A 310 -6.00 8.74 5.98
CA ALA A 310 -6.74 9.88 6.51
C ALA A 310 -6.22 10.30 7.89
N ILE A 311 -6.11 11.61 8.10
CA ILE A 311 -5.69 12.24 9.36
C ILE A 311 -6.68 13.35 9.69
N HIS A 312 -6.89 13.62 10.97
CA HIS A 312 -7.75 14.71 11.39
C HIS A 312 -7.16 16.08 11.00
N PRO A 313 -7.96 17.00 10.41
CA PRO A 313 -7.46 18.33 10.01
C PRO A 313 -6.85 19.16 11.15
N ALA A 314 -7.35 19.03 12.38
CA ALA A 314 -6.73 19.68 13.54
C ALA A 314 -5.27 19.24 13.73
N THR A 315 -4.96 17.96 13.52
CA THR A 315 -3.58 17.46 13.61
C THR A 315 -2.70 18.12 12.56
N MET A 316 -3.21 18.33 11.33
CA MET A 316 -2.48 19.02 10.26
C MET A 316 -2.08 20.44 10.67
N VAL A 317 -2.99 21.20 11.28
CA VAL A 317 -2.74 22.56 11.76
C VAL A 317 -1.74 22.56 12.92
N VAL A 318 -1.95 21.70 13.92
CA VAL A 318 -1.11 21.63 15.14
C VAL A 318 0.34 21.27 14.83
N VAL A 319 0.60 20.47 13.79
CA VAL A 319 1.97 20.20 13.30
C VAL A 319 2.44 21.25 12.30
N GLU A 320 2.12 22.52 12.55
CA GLU A 320 2.51 23.70 11.77
C GLU A 320 2.16 23.62 10.27
N SER A 321 1.10 22.89 9.91
CA SER A 321 0.70 22.69 8.51
C SER A 321 1.79 22.05 7.62
N PHE A 322 2.78 21.35 8.20
CA PHE A 322 3.70 20.50 7.43
C PHE A 322 2.97 19.34 6.77
N LEU A 323 1.91 18.84 7.43
CA LEU A 323 0.95 17.93 6.81
C LEU A 323 -0.17 18.76 6.19
N ALA A 324 -0.40 18.54 4.89
CA ALA A 324 -1.48 19.15 4.14
C ALA A 324 -2.16 18.09 3.28
N VAL A 325 -3.29 18.46 2.69
CA VAL A 325 -4.00 17.60 1.75
C VAL A 325 -3.10 17.34 0.53
N GLY A 326 -2.79 16.06 0.27
CA GLY A 326 -1.90 15.66 -0.81
C GLY A 326 -0.42 15.53 -0.40
N THR A 327 -0.05 15.91 0.83
CA THR A 327 1.30 15.64 1.34
C THR A 327 1.52 14.14 1.45
N GLN A 328 2.66 13.67 0.95
CA GLN A 328 3.08 12.29 1.15
C GLN A 328 3.68 12.14 2.56
N LEU A 329 3.05 11.34 3.41
CA LEU A 329 3.58 10.91 4.71
C LEU A 329 4.29 9.56 4.54
N LYS A 330 5.57 9.48 4.89
CA LYS A 330 6.30 8.21 4.95
C LYS A 330 5.98 7.53 6.27
N THR A 331 5.25 6.43 6.21
CA THR A 331 4.84 5.63 7.36
C THR A 331 5.84 4.51 7.61
N GLU A 332 5.99 4.11 8.87
CA GLU A 332 6.78 2.92 9.22
C GLU A 332 6.15 1.62 8.70
N ARG A 333 4.81 1.58 8.63
CA ARG A 333 3.95 0.46 8.21
C ARG A 333 2.53 0.95 7.88
N PRO A 334 1.70 0.17 7.16
CA PRO A 334 2.00 -1.09 6.47
C PRO A 334 2.79 -0.91 5.16
N GLY A 335 2.68 0.27 4.55
CA GLY A 335 3.40 0.68 3.35
C GLY A 335 4.50 1.70 3.66
N LYS A 336 5.29 2.06 2.65
CA LYS A 336 6.38 3.04 2.79
C LYS A 336 5.90 4.48 2.95
N ALA A 337 4.75 4.77 2.36
CA ALA A 337 4.18 6.10 2.34
C ALA A 337 2.70 6.03 2.00
N GLY A 338 1.93 6.94 2.57
CA GLY A 338 0.55 7.24 2.20
C GLY A 338 0.38 8.72 1.86
N VAL A 339 -0.52 9.02 0.93
CA VAL A 339 -0.95 10.41 0.68
C VAL A 339 -1.93 10.81 1.77
N VAL A 340 -1.66 11.92 2.44
CA VAL A 340 -2.51 12.44 3.52
C VAL A 340 -3.77 13.06 2.94
N THR A 341 -4.91 12.67 3.52
CA THR A 341 -6.23 13.22 3.22
C THR A 341 -6.96 13.55 4.53
N PRO A 342 -7.94 14.48 4.51
CA PRO A 342 -8.63 14.89 5.74
C PRO A 342 -9.75 13.91 6.12
N CYS A 343 -9.94 13.68 7.41
CA CYS A 343 -11.12 13.02 7.97
C CYS A 343 -11.50 13.65 9.32
N GLU A 344 -12.68 14.27 9.40
CA GLU A 344 -13.12 14.99 10.62
C GLU A 344 -13.83 14.08 11.64
N SER A 345 -14.26 12.88 11.24
CA SER A 345 -14.99 11.96 12.11
C SER A 345 -14.09 11.11 13.02
N ILE A 346 -12.77 11.17 12.83
CA ILE A 346 -11.79 10.47 13.68
C ILE A 346 -11.25 11.42 14.75
N ASP A 347 -10.61 10.88 15.78
CA ASP A 347 -10.11 11.71 16.86
C ASP A 347 -8.91 12.59 16.41
N GLY A 348 -8.98 13.88 16.72
CA GLY A 348 -7.89 14.84 16.55
C GLY A 348 -6.80 14.74 17.64
N PRO A 349 -5.83 15.68 17.63
CA PRO A 349 -4.69 15.64 18.52
C PRO A 349 -5.09 16.00 19.95
N SER A 350 -4.35 15.44 20.91
CA SER A 350 -4.46 15.79 22.32
C SER A 350 -3.31 16.70 22.72
N VAL A 351 -3.62 17.85 23.32
CA VAL A 351 -2.64 18.91 23.60
C VAL A 351 -2.75 19.39 25.04
N LEU A 352 -1.60 19.65 25.65
CA LEU A 352 -1.47 20.41 26.89
C LEU A 352 -1.28 21.88 26.52
N LEU A 353 -2.12 22.75 27.07
CA LEU A 353 -2.02 24.19 26.91
C LEU A 353 -1.15 24.79 28.03
N LYS A 354 -0.58 25.98 27.77
CA LYS A 354 0.27 26.73 28.72
C LYS A 354 -0.40 27.08 30.06
N ASN A 355 -1.73 27.01 30.12
CA ASN A 355 -2.49 27.23 31.35
C ASN A 355 -2.71 25.92 32.16
N GLY A 356 -2.14 24.80 31.72
CA GLY A 356 -2.30 23.48 32.33
C GLY A 356 -3.50 22.69 31.80
N ASP A 357 -4.38 23.24 30.97
CA ASP A 357 -5.53 22.49 30.45
C ASP A 357 -5.07 21.41 29.47
N PHE A 358 -5.58 20.19 29.63
CA PHE A 358 -5.33 19.08 28.72
C PHE A 358 -6.61 18.75 27.95
N ILE A 359 -6.59 18.98 26.64
CA ILE A 359 -7.77 18.91 25.78
C ILE A 359 -7.50 18.11 24.52
N ARG A 360 -8.59 17.64 23.90
CA ARG A 360 -8.58 17.14 22.52
C ARG A 360 -9.13 18.19 21.58
N ILE A 361 -8.36 18.55 20.57
CA ILE A 361 -8.81 19.51 19.56
C ILE A 361 -9.74 18.80 18.57
N LYS A 362 -10.95 19.32 18.39
CA LYS A 362 -12.03 18.69 17.63
C LYS A 362 -12.21 19.27 16.23
N SER A 363 -11.56 20.38 15.90
CA SER A 363 -11.68 20.99 14.57
C SER A 363 -10.42 21.73 14.15
N ALA A 364 -10.23 21.93 12.84
CA ALA A 364 -9.14 22.77 12.33
C ALA A 364 -9.27 24.23 12.81
N LYS A 365 -10.50 24.73 12.95
CA LYS A 365 -10.74 26.09 13.46
C LYS A 365 -10.26 26.26 14.90
N GLU A 366 -10.63 25.33 15.77
CA GLU A 366 -10.15 25.29 17.16
C GLU A 366 -8.63 25.14 17.23
N ALA A 367 -8.03 24.34 16.33
CA ALA A 367 -6.58 24.21 16.23
C ALA A 367 -5.90 25.55 15.90
N GLU A 368 -6.44 26.31 14.95
CA GLU A 368 -5.90 27.63 14.58
C GLU A 368 -6.01 28.65 15.71
N GLU A 369 -7.10 28.62 16.47
CA GLU A 369 -7.33 29.51 17.62
C GLU A 369 -6.38 29.19 18.78
N LEU A 370 -6.06 27.91 19.00
CA LEU A 370 -5.29 27.46 20.16
C LEU A 370 -3.81 27.21 19.89
N LYS A 371 -3.35 27.17 18.64
CA LYS A 371 -1.97 26.76 18.29
C LYS A 371 -0.87 27.49 19.08
N ASP A 372 -1.03 28.80 19.30
CA ASP A 372 -0.03 29.64 19.99
C ASP A 372 -0.06 29.43 21.52
N THR A 373 -1.10 28.78 22.03
CA THR A 373 -1.29 28.44 23.45
C THR A 373 -0.87 27.01 23.79
N ILE A 374 -0.58 26.19 22.79
CA ILE A 374 -0.12 24.80 22.98
C ILE A 374 1.28 24.84 23.63
N GLU A 375 1.41 24.12 24.74
CA GLU A 375 2.70 23.87 25.39
C GLU A 375 3.30 22.55 24.90
N ARG A 376 2.49 21.50 24.81
CA ARG A 376 2.94 20.16 24.41
C ARG A 376 1.86 19.44 23.62
N ILE A 377 2.24 18.81 22.50
CA ILE A 377 1.41 17.83 21.81
C ILE A 377 1.66 16.48 22.50
N VAL A 378 0.64 15.93 23.13
CA VAL A 378 0.73 14.68 23.90
C VAL A 378 0.45 13.47 22.98
N ASP A 379 -0.51 13.61 22.08
CA ASP A 379 -0.92 12.56 21.12
C ASP A 379 -1.34 13.20 19.79
N LEU A 380 -0.94 12.59 18.67
CA LEU A 380 -1.24 13.11 17.32
C LEU A 380 -2.68 12.84 16.87
N GLY A 381 -3.45 12.04 17.61
CA GLY A 381 -4.76 11.57 17.22
C GLY A 381 -4.69 10.34 16.32
N ASP A 382 -5.80 10.07 15.63
CA ASP A 382 -5.96 8.88 14.82
C ASP A 382 -5.31 9.02 13.43
N ILE A 383 -4.78 7.91 12.93
CA ILE A 383 -4.49 7.72 11.50
C ILE A 383 -5.39 6.60 10.97
N LEU A 384 -6.20 6.94 9.97
CA LEU A 384 -7.11 6.01 9.33
C LEU A 384 -6.38 5.31 8.16
N ILE A 385 -6.12 4.02 8.31
CA ILE A 385 -5.45 3.20 7.29
C ILE A 385 -6.41 2.11 6.79
N PRO A 386 -6.69 2.06 5.47
CA PRO A 386 -7.51 1.00 4.89
C PRO A 386 -6.85 -0.37 5.04
N VAL A 387 -7.66 -1.39 5.32
CA VAL A 387 -7.20 -2.79 5.37
C VAL A 387 -6.53 -3.23 4.06
N GLY A 388 -7.01 -2.71 2.93
CA GLY A 388 -6.40 -2.93 1.61
C GLY A 388 -4.92 -2.55 1.53
N GLU A 389 -4.45 -1.56 2.31
CA GLU A 389 -3.03 -1.18 2.34
C GLU A 389 -2.15 -2.25 2.99
N PHE A 390 -2.67 -2.94 4.01
CA PHE A 390 -1.97 -4.08 4.62
C PHE A 390 -1.90 -5.26 3.66
N LEU A 391 -3.02 -5.55 2.97
CA LEU A 391 -3.10 -6.62 1.98
C LEU A 391 -2.15 -6.40 0.80
N GLU A 392 -2.16 -5.20 0.21
CA GLU A 392 -1.32 -4.85 -0.95
C GLU A 392 0.18 -4.92 -0.60
N ASN A 393 0.56 -4.47 0.60
CA ASN A 393 1.94 -4.50 1.05
C ASN A 393 2.36 -5.84 1.69
N ASN A 394 1.45 -6.82 1.75
CA ASN A 394 1.64 -8.11 2.41
C ASN A 394 2.18 -7.96 3.84
N HIS A 395 1.63 -7.00 4.59
CA HIS A 395 1.96 -6.74 5.97
C HIS A 395 0.93 -7.41 6.89
N PRO A 396 1.33 -8.14 7.95
CA PRO A 396 0.39 -8.67 8.92
C PRO A 396 -0.49 -7.57 9.50
N LEU A 397 -1.78 -7.86 9.70
CA LEU A 397 -2.64 -6.96 10.45
C LEU A 397 -2.10 -6.82 11.88
N MET A 398 -2.11 -5.59 12.36
CA MET A 398 -1.78 -5.27 13.74
C MET A 398 -3.06 -5.13 14.55
N GLU A 399 -2.92 -5.13 15.87
CA GLU A 399 -4.05 -4.88 16.76
C GLU A 399 -4.61 -3.46 16.50
N GLY A 400 -5.88 -3.38 16.10
CA GLY A 400 -6.55 -2.11 15.81
C GLY A 400 -7.05 -1.40 17.06
N ALA A 401 -7.37 -0.12 16.94
CA ALA A 401 -8.06 0.63 17.99
C ALA A 401 -9.44 0.04 18.31
N TYR A 402 -9.86 0.13 19.57
CA TYR A 402 -11.25 -0.13 19.95
C TYR A 402 -12.08 1.13 19.66
N THR A 403 -12.94 1.06 18.65
CA THR A 403 -13.68 2.21 18.11
C THR A 403 -15.17 2.09 18.34
N GLU A 404 -15.89 3.20 18.13
CA GLU A 404 -17.35 3.25 18.26
C GLU A 404 -18.02 2.27 17.30
N GLU A 405 -17.53 2.14 16.07
CA GLU A 405 -18.08 1.18 15.11
C GLU A 405 -17.89 -0.27 15.54
N TRP A 406 -16.77 -0.60 16.21
CA TRP A 406 -16.59 -1.93 16.77
C TRP A 406 -17.54 -2.15 17.96
N TRP A 407 -17.62 -1.19 18.88
CA TRP A 407 -18.54 -1.27 20.02
C TRP A 407 -20.01 -1.39 19.57
N GLU A 408 -20.44 -0.65 18.54
CA GLU A 408 -21.79 -0.72 17.99
C GLU A 408 -22.12 -2.13 17.49
N MET A 409 -21.18 -2.80 16.81
CA MET A 409 -21.36 -4.17 16.38
C MET A 409 -21.50 -5.13 17.56
N GLU A 410 -20.65 -5.00 18.60
CA GLU A 410 -20.76 -5.81 19.82
C GLU A 410 -22.09 -5.57 20.55
N ALA A 411 -22.54 -4.32 20.62
CA ALA A 411 -23.80 -3.93 21.26
C ALA A 411 -25.02 -4.47 20.50
N LYS A 412 -25.06 -4.32 19.18
CA LYS A 412 -26.14 -4.84 18.34
C LYS A 412 -26.18 -6.36 18.39
N GLU A 413 -25.02 -7.03 18.36
CA GLU A 413 -24.94 -8.48 18.49
C GLU A 413 -25.48 -8.96 19.84
N ALA A 414 -25.13 -8.30 20.95
CA ALA A 414 -25.63 -8.64 22.27
C ALA A 414 -27.16 -8.51 22.37
N LEU A 415 -27.72 -7.42 21.82
CA LEU A 415 -29.16 -7.21 21.76
C LEU A 415 -29.85 -8.26 20.87
N TYR A 416 -29.29 -8.58 19.71
CA TYR A 416 -29.80 -9.62 18.83
C TYR A 416 -29.92 -10.97 19.54
N LEU A 417 -28.83 -11.42 20.17
CA LEU A 417 -28.81 -12.72 20.87
C LEU A 417 -29.82 -12.76 22.02
N LYS A 418 -30.02 -11.62 22.70
CA LYS A 418 -31.00 -11.47 23.77
C LYS A 418 -32.44 -11.53 23.26
N GLU A 419 -32.77 -10.78 22.19
CA GLU A 419 -34.11 -10.75 21.60
C GLU A 419 -34.50 -12.08 20.96
N ALA A 420 -33.55 -12.75 20.29
CA ALA A 420 -33.78 -14.04 19.67
C ALA A 420 -33.85 -15.22 20.67
N GLY A 421 -33.56 -14.98 21.96
CA GLY A 421 -33.48 -16.04 22.98
C GLY A 421 -32.32 -17.00 22.77
N LEU A 422 -31.32 -16.62 21.97
CA LEU A 422 -30.21 -17.46 21.51
C LEU A 422 -28.97 -17.28 22.40
N LYS A 423 -29.12 -17.38 23.72
CA LYS A 423 -28.02 -17.13 24.67
C LYS A 423 -26.80 -18.04 24.47
N ASP A 424 -27.01 -19.23 23.91
CA ASP A 424 -25.98 -20.26 23.72
C ASP A 424 -25.58 -20.48 22.24
N VAL A 425 -26.13 -19.70 21.30
CA VAL A 425 -25.78 -19.83 19.88
C VAL A 425 -24.65 -18.86 19.55
N GLU A 426 -23.58 -19.40 18.98
CA GLU A 426 -22.48 -18.59 18.49
C GLU A 426 -22.94 -17.76 17.28
N SER A 427 -22.82 -16.43 17.38
CA SER A 427 -23.12 -15.54 16.26
C SER A 427 -22.18 -15.79 15.08
N PRO A 428 -22.61 -15.47 13.85
CA PRO A 428 -21.73 -15.57 12.69
C PRO A 428 -20.48 -14.69 12.80
N TYR A 429 -20.52 -13.58 13.55
CA TYR A 429 -19.36 -12.74 13.83
C TYR A 429 -18.34 -13.40 14.77
N ARG A 430 -18.79 -14.15 15.78
CA ARG A 430 -17.90 -14.93 16.64
C ARG A 430 -17.27 -16.10 15.90
N LYS A 431 -18.01 -16.74 14.99
CA LYS A 431 -17.44 -17.74 14.05
C LYS A 431 -16.30 -17.16 13.22
N LEU A 432 -16.44 -15.91 12.73
CA LEU A 432 -15.36 -15.22 12.00
C LEU A 432 -14.07 -15.09 12.84
N LEU A 433 -14.20 -14.79 14.13
CA LEU A 433 -13.05 -14.64 15.04
C LEU A 433 -12.30 -15.96 15.29
N ARG A 434 -12.96 -17.11 15.10
CA ARG A 434 -12.38 -18.46 15.29
C ARG A 434 -12.13 -19.21 13.98
N LEU A 435 -12.13 -18.51 12.85
CA LEU A 435 -11.93 -19.11 11.51
C LEU A 435 -10.68 -19.99 11.41
N ALA A 436 -9.59 -19.63 12.10
CA ALA A 436 -8.38 -20.43 12.11
C ALA A 436 -8.60 -21.79 12.80
N ASP A 437 -9.29 -21.79 13.93
CA ASP A 437 -9.62 -23.00 14.69
C ASP A 437 -10.58 -23.88 13.89
N ILE A 438 -11.64 -23.28 13.33
CA ILE A 438 -12.61 -23.97 12.48
C ILE A 438 -11.93 -24.58 11.25
N LYS A 439 -10.98 -23.87 10.63
CA LYS A 439 -10.20 -24.41 9.52
C LYS A 439 -9.37 -25.63 9.94
N ASN A 440 -8.78 -25.61 11.14
CA ASN A 440 -8.05 -26.76 11.67
C ASN A 440 -8.99 -27.93 11.93
N GLU A 441 -10.14 -27.69 12.55
CA GLU A 441 -11.19 -28.70 12.81
C GLU A 441 -11.67 -29.36 11.51
N ILE A 442 -11.95 -28.57 10.46
CA ILE A 442 -12.33 -29.09 9.13
C ILE A 442 -11.18 -29.93 8.53
N THR A 443 -9.94 -29.46 8.66
CA THR A 443 -8.75 -30.16 8.15
C THR A 443 -8.59 -31.53 8.81
N GLU A 444 -8.73 -31.59 10.14
CA GLU A 444 -8.66 -32.83 10.92
C GLU A 444 -9.82 -33.77 10.57
N THR A 445 -11.03 -33.23 10.42
CA THR A 445 -12.22 -34.00 10.05
C THR A 445 -12.04 -34.69 8.70
N VAL A 446 -11.70 -33.93 7.65
CA VAL A 446 -11.49 -34.47 6.29
C VAL A 446 -10.34 -35.50 6.28
N ARG A 447 -9.25 -35.22 7.01
CA ARG A 447 -8.14 -36.18 7.15
C ARG A 447 -8.60 -37.48 7.79
N SER A 448 -9.41 -37.41 8.85
CA SER A 448 -9.93 -38.60 9.53
C SER A 448 -10.89 -39.42 8.66
N GLU A 449 -11.72 -38.77 7.84
CA GLU A 449 -12.64 -39.41 6.89
C GLU A 449 -11.85 -40.18 5.83
N LEU A 450 -10.86 -39.54 5.20
CA LEU A 450 -10.03 -40.18 4.16
C LEU A 450 -9.14 -41.31 4.71
N LEU A 451 -8.63 -41.19 5.95
CA LEU A 451 -7.87 -42.26 6.59
C LEU A 451 -8.71 -43.51 6.88
N LYS A 452 -10.01 -43.37 7.11
CA LYS A 452 -10.94 -44.50 7.28
C LYS A 452 -11.20 -45.23 5.96
N GLU A 453 -11.15 -44.51 4.84
CA GLU A 453 -11.35 -45.06 3.49
C GLU A 453 -10.06 -45.67 2.91
N ALA A 454 -8.90 -45.24 3.40
CA ALA A 454 -7.59 -45.73 2.98
C ALA A 454 -7.22 -47.06 3.69
N GLY A 455 -7.26 -48.17 2.95
CA GLY A 455 -6.73 -49.46 3.44
C GLY A 455 -5.20 -49.47 3.60
N ALA A 456 -4.68 -50.34 4.47
CA ALA A 456 -3.26 -50.44 4.83
C ALA A 456 -2.36 -50.95 3.68
N SER A 457 -1.78 -50.04 2.89
CA SER A 457 -0.69 -50.34 1.94
C SER A 457 0.08 -49.06 1.57
N ASP A 458 1.41 -49.11 1.67
CA ASP A 458 2.32 -47.96 1.74
C ASP A 458 3.11 -47.73 0.44
N THR A 459 2.42 -47.33 -0.65
CA THR A 459 3.08 -46.94 -1.91
C THR A 459 3.14 -45.42 -2.07
N GLU A 460 4.24 -44.92 -2.65
CA GLU A 460 4.52 -43.48 -2.84
C GLU A 460 3.46 -42.79 -3.72
N GLU A 461 2.91 -43.50 -4.71
CA GLU A 461 1.85 -43.02 -5.59
C GLU A 461 0.49 -42.86 -4.86
N ARG A 462 0.19 -43.75 -3.89
CA ARG A 462 -0.99 -43.60 -3.03
C ARG A 462 -0.84 -42.45 -2.05
N LYS A 463 0.36 -42.20 -1.52
CA LYS A 463 0.64 -41.02 -0.69
C LYS A 463 0.35 -39.73 -1.44
N ARG A 464 0.83 -39.59 -2.67
CA ARG A 464 0.54 -38.41 -3.52
C ARG A 464 -0.95 -38.27 -3.80
N LYS A 465 -1.63 -39.37 -4.15
CA LYS A 465 -3.08 -39.37 -4.42
C LYS A 465 -3.90 -39.01 -3.18
N PHE A 466 -3.52 -39.51 -2.02
CA PHE A 466 -4.13 -39.19 -0.73
C PHE A 466 -3.96 -37.70 -0.39
N GLU A 467 -2.77 -37.14 -0.58
CA GLU A 467 -2.53 -35.70 -0.39
C GLU A 467 -3.38 -34.84 -1.33
N GLU A 468 -3.49 -35.24 -2.61
CA GLU A 468 -4.37 -34.56 -3.59
C GLU A 468 -5.85 -34.63 -3.20
N GLU A 469 -6.34 -35.80 -2.74
CA GLU A 469 -7.72 -35.99 -2.29
C GLU A 469 -8.01 -35.23 -0.98
N LEU A 470 -7.05 -35.21 -0.05
CA LEU A 470 -7.11 -34.42 1.18
C LEU A 470 -7.21 -32.93 0.88
N GLU A 471 -6.36 -32.41 -0.01
CA GLU A 471 -6.38 -30.99 -0.39
C GLU A 471 -7.71 -30.61 -1.06
N LYS A 472 -8.22 -31.46 -1.97
CA LYS A 472 -9.53 -31.25 -2.62
C LYS A 472 -10.68 -31.31 -1.61
N GLY A 473 -10.67 -32.27 -0.69
CA GLY A 473 -11.68 -32.44 0.34
C GLY A 473 -11.73 -31.23 1.29
N ILE A 474 -10.57 -30.75 1.74
CA ILE A 474 -10.43 -29.55 2.57
C ILE A 474 -10.98 -28.34 1.82
N LYS A 475 -10.56 -28.12 0.57
CA LYS A 475 -11.03 -26.99 -0.24
C LYS A 475 -12.54 -27.00 -0.42
N ARG A 476 -13.14 -28.16 -0.71
CA ARG A 476 -14.60 -28.30 -0.86
C ARG A 476 -15.32 -27.96 0.43
N ARG A 477 -14.92 -28.54 1.55
CA ARG A 477 -15.60 -28.37 2.85
C ARG A 477 -15.43 -26.97 3.43
N LEU A 478 -14.26 -26.36 3.23
CA LEU A 478 -14.05 -24.94 3.54
C LEU A 478 -14.95 -24.06 2.69
N LYS A 479 -15.08 -24.33 1.38
CA LYS A 479 -15.97 -23.58 0.50
C LYS A 479 -17.43 -23.66 0.98
N GLU A 480 -17.94 -24.85 1.26
CA GLU A 480 -19.30 -25.05 1.79
C GLU A 480 -19.51 -24.31 3.12
N PHE A 481 -18.53 -24.37 4.03
CA PHE A 481 -18.57 -23.63 5.28
C PHE A 481 -18.58 -22.10 5.04
N TYR A 482 -17.72 -21.59 4.16
CA TYR A 482 -17.68 -20.16 3.82
C TYR A 482 -18.98 -19.69 3.17
N ASP A 483 -19.53 -20.45 2.23
CA ASP A 483 -20.78 -20.12 1.55
C ASP A 483 -21.94 -20.07 2.57
N SER A 484 -22.00 -21.02 3.51
CA SER A 484 -22.97 -21.02 4.62
C SER A 484 -22.77 -19.83 5.56
N LEU A 485 -21.53 -19.56 5.97
CA LEU A 485 -21.20 -18.46 6.88
C LEU A 485 -21.52 -17.10 6.25
N LEU A 486 -21.25 -16.93 4.95
CA LEU A 486 -21.59 -15.71 4.22
C LEU A 486 -23.11 -15.49 4.16
N ALA A 487 -23.90 -16.55 3.99
CA ALA A 487 -25.35 -16.45 4.05
C ALA A 487 -25.83 -16.06 5.46
N GLU A 488 -25.30 -16.70 6.51
CA GLU A 488 -25.60 -16.34 7.90
C GLU A 488 -25.22 -14.90 8.23
N LEU A 489 -24.07 -14.43 7.75
CA LEU A 489 -23.61 -13.05 7.92
C LEU A 489 -24.54 -12.06 7.21
N ALA A 490 -24.96 -12.35 5.97
CA ALA A 490 -25.88 -11.50 5.24
C ALA A 490 -27.27 -11.39 5.91
N ASP A 491 -27.73 -12.47 6.54
CA ASP A 491 -28.95 -12.47 7.34
C ASP A 491 -28.77 -11.67 8.63
N ALA A 492 -27.64 -11.88 9.33
CA ALA A 492 -27.31 -11.15 10.54
C ALA A 492 -27.13 -9.64 10.26
N ASP A 493 -26.45 -9.25 9.19
CA ASP A 493 -26.28 -7.85 8.77
C ASP A 493 -27.64 -7.15 8.62
N ARG A 494 -28.58 -7.75 7.88
CA ARG A 494 -29.94 -7.20 7.72
C ARG A 494 -30.66 -7.04 9.05
N PHE A 495 -30.45 -7.96 9.99
CA PHE A 495 -31.04 -7.85 11.32
C PHE A 495 -30.37 -6.77 12.16
N LEU A 496 -29.03 -6.73 12.21
CA LEU A 496 -28.27 -5.72 12.96
C LEU A 496 -28.55 -4.30 12.45
N GLU A 497 -28.85 -4.12 11.17
CA GLU A 497 -29.30 -2.85 10.60
C GLU A 497 -30.65 -2.39 11.17
N SER A 498 -31.53 -3.33 11.54
CA SER A 498 -32.82 -3.03 12.16
C SER A 498 -32.73 -2.66 13.65
N ILE A 499 -31.65 -3.06 14.33
CA ILE A 499 -31.45 -2.77 15.76
C ILE A 499 -31.09 -1.30 15.95
N THR A 500 -31.93 -0.61 16.71
CA THR A 500 -31.67 0.76 17.17
C THR A 500 -30.97 0.72 18.52
N LEU A 501 -29.73 1.22 18.57
CA LEU A 501 -28.99 1.35 19.82
C LEU A 501 -29.52 2.52 20.66
N PRO A 502 -29.52 2.41 22.00
CA PRO A 502 -29.85 3.53 22.87
C PRO A 502 -28.82 4.65 22.75
N GLN A 503 -29.24 5.90 22.90
CA GLN A 503 -28.31 7.01 23.01
C GLN A 503 -27.65 7.01 24.39
N LEU A 504 -26.33 6.82 24.41
CA LEU A 504 -25.51 6.84 25.63
C LEU A 504 -24.94 8.25 25.83
N ASN A 505 -25.67 9.08 26.58
CA ASN A 505 -25.35 10.50 26.75
C ASN A 505 -24.36 10.78 27.88
N SER A 506 -24.22 9.85 28.82
CA SER A 506 -23.33 9.95 29.98
C SER A 506 -22.45 8.72 30.16
N PHE A 507 -21.43 8.84 31.02
CA PHE A 507 -20.63 7.70 31.46
C PHE A 507 -21.48 6.65 32.16
N ASP A 508 -22.41 7.08 33.02
CA ASP A 508 -23.27 6.17 33.80
C ASP A 508 -24.20 5.36 32.90
N ASP A 509 -24.74 5.97 31.83
CA ASP A 509 -25.52 5.26 30.81
C ASP A 509 -24.69 4.16 30.14
N ALA A 510 -23.46 4.48 29.74
CA ALA A 510 -22.56 3.53 29.11
C ALA A 510 -22.14 2.40 30.05
N LEU A 511 -21.84 2.71 31.31
CA LEU A 511 -21.49 1.73 32.32
C LEU A 511 -22.67 0.80 32.64
N LYS A 512 -23.89 1.37 32.75
CA LYS A 512 -25.12 0.60 32.94
C LYS A 512 -25.35 -0.35 31.77
N PHE A 513 -25.26 0.14 30.54
CA PHE A 513 -25.42 -0.68 29.34
C PHE A 513 -24.41 -1.83 29.28
N SER A 514 -23.13 -1.57 29.56
CA SER A 514 -22.09 -2.61 29.62
C SER A 514 -22.39 -3.68 30.67
N ARG A 515 -22.97 -3.31 31.82
CA ARG A 515 -23.35 -4.26 32.88
C ARG A 515 -24.58 -5.09 32.50
N GLU A 516 -25.58 -4.46 31.89
CA GLU A 516 -26.86 -5.10 31.54
C GLU A 516 -26.72 -6.03 30.33
N GLU A 517 -25.96 -5.63 29.32
CA GLU A 517 -25.81 -6.36 28.05
C GLU A 517 -24.51 -7.17 27.97
N GLY A 518 -23.60 -7.03 28.95
CA GLY A 518 -22.35 -7.80 28.99
C GLY A 518 -21.34 -7.43 27.90
N VAL A 519 -21.45 -6.24 27.32
CA VAL A 519 -20.50 -5.70 26.34
C VAL A 519 -19.42 -4.86 27.02
N ALA A 520 -18.30 -4.65 26.33
CA ALA A 520 -17.24 -3.79 26.84
C ALA A 520 -17.70 -2.33 27.00
N LEU A 521 -16.99 -1.58 27.85
CA LEU A 521 -17.26 -0.17 28.08
C LEU A 521 -17.11 0.63 26.79
N HIS A 522 -18.03 1.56 26.54
CA HIS A 522 -18.04 2.39 25.34
C HIS A 522 -16.68 3.12 25.12
N PRO A 523 -16.11 3.11 23.89
CA PRO A 523 -14.79 3.69 23.57
C PRO A 523 -14.62 5.16 23.97
N ARG A 524 -15.68 5.98 23.84
CA ARG A 524 -15.71 7.39 24.29
C ARG A 524 -15.26 7.56 25.73
N TYR A 525 -15.58 6.61 26.60
CA TYR A 525 -15.27 6.61 28.03
C TYR A 525 -14.15 5.63 28.40
N THR A 526 -13.44 5.10 27.41
CA THR A 526 -12.30 4.22 27.64
C THR A 526 -11.02 5.04 27.55
N LEU A 527 -10.25 5.10 28.64
CA LEU A 527 -8.93 5.76 28.66
C LEU A 527 -7.85 4.81 28.10
N LEU A 528 -6.65 5.35 27.84
CA LEU A 528 -5.50 4.61 27.32
C LEU A 528 -4.81 3.76 28.41
N TRP A 529 -5.59 2.94 29.12
CA TRP A 529 -5.11 2.15 30.26
C TRP A 529 -3.95 1.20 29.93
N HIS A 530 -3.80 0.80 28.66
CA HIS A 530 -2.70 -0.03 28.19
C HIS A 530 -1.35 0.70 28.12
N ASP A 531 -1.33 2.03 28.25
CA ASP A 531 -0.13 2.85 28.27
C ASP A 531 0.42 3.08 29.70
N LEU A 532 -0.28 2.61 30.75
CA LEU A 532 0.23 2.57 32.12
C LEU A 532 0.54 1.14 32.55
N ARG A 533 1.54 0.98 33.41
CA ARG A 533 1.84 -0.30 34.07
C ARG A 533 0.95 -0.50 35.31
N PRO A 534 0.71 -1.74 35.74
CA PRO A 534 -0.10 -2.01 36.93
C PRO A 534 0.33 -1.21 38.19
N PRO A 535 1.63 -1.05 38.51
CA PRO A 535 2.04 -0.24 39.67
C PRO A 535 1.68 1.24 39.57
N GLU A 536 1.65 1.79 38.36
CA GLU A 536 1.24 3.18 38.11
C GLU A 536 -0.27 3.34 38.29
N ILE A 537 -1.04 2.35 37.84
CA ILE A 537 -2.50 2.29 38.06
C ILE A 537 -2.82 2.26 39.56
N ILE A 538 -2.13 1.42 40.34
CA ILE A 538 -2.34 1.35 41.80
C ILE A 538 -1.87 2.65 42.48
N LYS A 539 -0.74 3.22 42.07
CA LYS A 539 -0.30 4.54 42.60
C LYS A 539 -1.37 5.62 42.35
N LEU A 540 -1.96 5.64 41.16
CA LEU A 540 -3.03 6.58 40.82
C LEU A 540 -4.27 6.35 41.69
N ARG A 541 -4.70 5.09 41.86
CA ARG A 541 -5.80 4.71 42.76
C ARG A 541 -5.58 5.25 44.19
N GLU A 542 -4.43 4.96 44.78
CA GLU A 542 -4.11 5.38 46.16
C GLU A 542 -4.04 6.91 46.29
N TYR A 543 -3.53 7.60 45.26
CA TYR A 543 -3.51 9.05 45.26
C TYR A 543 -4.92 9.64 45.25
N LEU A 544 -5.82 9.11 44.41
CA LEU A 544 -7.21 9.56 44.33
C LEU A 544 -7.95 9.36 45.66
N LEU A 545 -7.74 8.24 46.35
CA LEU A 545 -8.35 7.99 47.67
C LEU A 545 -7.99 9.05 48.71
N ASN A 546 -6.76 9.57 48.67
CA ASN A 546 -6.24 10.48 49.69
C ASN A 546 -6.32 11.96 49.31
N SER A 547 -6.30 12.26 48.01
CA SER A 547 -6.04 13.61 47.49
C SER A 547 -7.02 14.04 46.39
N SER A 548 -8.24 13.49 46.40
CA SER A 548 -9.33 13.94 45.52
C SER A 548 -10.64 14.20 46.27
N ARG A 549 -11.52 14.97 45.64
CA ARG A 549 -12.90 15.21 46.08
C ARG A 549 -13.84 15.19 44.88
N VAL A 550 -15.08 14.78 45.11
CA VAL A 550 -16.13 14.75 44.08
C VAL A 550 -17.14 15.85 44.38
N GLU A 551 -17.40 16.71 43.39
CA GLU A 551 -18.37 17.80 43.47
C GLU A 551 -19.36 17.69 42.29
N GLY A 552 -20.55 17.14 42.56
CA GLY A 552 -21.54 16.85 41.53
C GLY A 552 -21.02 15.81 40.52
N VAL A 553 -20.76 16.25 39.29
CA VAL A 553 -20.20 15.41 38.21
C VAL A 553 -18.69 15.61 38.00
N GLU A 554 -18.08 16.49 38.79
CA GLU A 554 -16.67 16.87 38.65
C GLU A 554 -15.82 16.16 39.69
N LEU A 555 -14.67 15.63 39.24
CA LEU A 555 -13.63 15.07 40.09
C LEU A 555 -12.49 16.08 40.18
N HIS A 556 -12.23 16.55 41.40
CA HIS A 556 -11.16 17.47 41.71
C HIS A 556 -10.01 16.69 42.34
N ILE A 557 -8.82 16.78 41.74
CA ILE A 557 -7.61 16.08 42.17
C ILE A 557 -6.58 17.14 42.54
N LYS A 558 -5.98 17.07 43.73
CA LYS A 558 -4.88 17.98 44.08
C LYS A 558 -3.73 17.79 43.11
N LYS A 559 -3.18 18.88 42.58
CA LYS A 559 -2.09 18.83 41.60
C LYS A 559 -0.85 18.15 42.20
N ASP A 560 -0.36 17.15 41.46
CA ASP A 560 0.93 16.51 41.62
C ASP A 560 1.48 16.22 40.23
N ASP A 561 2.75 16.52 39.98
CA ASP A 561 3.34 16.42 38.64
C ASP A 561 3.42 14.97 38.14
N SER A 562 3.65 14.00 39.02
CA SER A 562 3.66 12.59 38.64
C SER A 562 2.27 12.10 38.27
N ILE A 563 1.23 12.54 38.98
CA ILE A 563 -0.16 12.20 38.68
C ILE A 563 -0.62 12.91 37.40
N LYS A 564 -0.20 14.17 37.20
CA LYS A 564 -0.45 14.93 35.98
C LYS A 564 0.05 14.16 34.76
N GLU A 565 1.30 13.71 34.75
CA GLU A 565 1.84 12.93 33.62
C GLU A 565 1.08 11.61 33.39
N MET A 566 0.64 10.91 34.44
CA MET A 566 -0.21 9.72 34.28
C MET A 566 -1.56 10.05 33.63
N LEU A 567 -2.19 11.17 34.01
CA LEU A 567 -3.46 11.63 33.41
C LEU A 567 -3.27 12.03 31.94
N LEU A 568 -2.14 12.65 31.58
CA LEU A 568 -1.77 12.94 30.19
C LEU A 568 -1.63 11.65 29.38
N THR A 569 -0.88 10.67 29.89
CA THR A 569 -0.69 9.36 29.25
C THR A 569 -2.00 8.61 29.04
N LEU A 570 -2.92 8.68 30.01
CA LEU A 570 -4.25 8.06 29.90
C LEU A 570 -5.18 8.73 28.88
N GLY A 571 -4.85 9.94 28.42
CA GLY A 571 -5.80 10.74 27.63
C GLY A 571 -6.99 11.23 28.47
N ALA A 572 -6.78 11.44 29.78
CA ALA A 572 -7.82 11.90 30.70
C ALA A 572 -7.94 13.43 30.63
N PHE A 573 -8.68 13.95 29.65
CA PHE A 573 -8.86 15.39 29.44
C PHE A 573 -9.40 16.11 30.69
N HIS A 574 -8.78 17.24 31.04
CA HIS A 574 -9.04 17.95 32.29
C HIS A 574 -8.69 19.44 32.19
N ARG A 575 -9.18 20.21 33.15
CA ARG A 575 -8.78 21.61 33.36
C ARG A 575 -7.92 21.74 34.61
N GLU A 576 -7.08 22.77 34.65
CA GLU A 576 -6.26 23.06 35.82
C GLU A 576 -6.60 24.43 36.41
N ARG A 577 -7.12 24.47 37.63
CA ARG A 577 -7.52 25.72 38.30
C ARG A 577 -7.15 25.65 39.78
N ASP A 578 -6.62 26.73 40.33
CA ASP A 578 -6.34 26.89 41.76
C ASP A 578 -5.53 25.74 42.41
N GLY A 579 -4.61 25.12 41.65
CA GLY A 579 -3.80 23.99 42.11
C GLY A 579 -4.55 22.64 42.13
N GLU A 580 -5.74 22.56 41.53
CA GLU A 580 -6.51 21.35 41.32
C GLU A 580 -6.57 20.99 39.81
N ILE A 581 -6.60 19.69 39.54
CA ILE A 581 -6.91 19.09 38.24
C ILE A 581 -8.37 18.65 38.28
N ILE A 582 -9.18 19.18 37.36
CA ILE A 582 -10.63 19.02 37.35
C ILE A 582 -11.05 18.20 36.13
N LEU A 583 -11.59 17.01 36.36
CA LEU A 583 -12.20 16.15 35.33
C LEU A 583 -13.72 16.25 35.43
N LYS A 584 -14.38 16.55 34.32
CA LYS A 584 -15.84 16.58 34.22
C LYS A 584 -16.38 15.33 33.52
N ASP A 585 -16.35 15.34 32.18
CA ASP A 585 -16.96 14.30 31.35
C ASP A 585 -16.32 12.90 31.49
N LEU A 586 -15.11 12.83 32.06
CA LEU A 586 -14.31 11.61 32.21
C LEU A 586 -14.07 11.21 33.67
N ALA A 587 -14.74 11.84 34.65
CA ALA A 587 -14.56 11.52 36.06
C ALA A 587 -14.79 10.02 36.33
N GLY A 588 -15.96 9.49 35.95
CA GLY A 588 -16.28 8.08 36.11
C GLY A 588 -15.39 7.14 35.28
N ALA A 589 -15.01 7.57 34.08
CA ALA A 589 -14.06 6.85 33.22
C ALA A 589 -12.67 6.69 33.86
N LEU A 590 -12.33 7.54 34.83
CA LEU A 590 -11.10 7.44 35.61
C LEU A 590 -11.27 6.59 36.87
N TYR A 591 -12.24 6.91 37.74
CA TYR A 591 -12.32 6.28 39.06
C TYR A 591 -12.92 4.87 39.04
N VAL A 592 -13.84 4.55 38.12
CA VAL A 592 -14.46 3.21 38.07
C VAL A 592 -13.45 2.13 37.67
N PRO A 593 -12.59 2.32 36.64
CA PRO A 593 -11.54 1.35 36.32
C PRO A 593 -10.42 1.25 37.37
N LEU A 594 -10.39 2.16 38.35
CA LEU A 594 -9.54 2.07 39.54
C LEU A 594 -10.21 1.33 40.71
N GLY A 595 -11.47 0.90 40.54
CA GLY A 595 -12.23 0.17 41.55
C GLY A 595 -12.77 1.06 42.66
N LEU A 596 -13.03 2.33 42.34
CA LEU A 596 -13.51 3.36 43.26
C LEU A 596 -14.94 3.79 42.90
N ALA A 597 -15.66 4.33 43.88
CA ALA A 597 -16.95 5.00 43.68
C ALA A 597 -17.09 6.21 44.63
N PRO A 598 -17.89 7.23 44.27
CA PRO A 598 -18.18 8.33 45.16
C PRO A 598 -19.10 7.92 46.31
N GLU A 599 -18.73 8.29 47.53
CA GLU A 599 -19.57 8.26 48.73
C GLU A 599 -19.58 9.68 49.33
N GLY A 600 -20.62 10.45 49.01
CA GLY A 600 -20.64 11.89 49.25
C GLY A 600 -19.55 12.60 48.43
N GLU A 601 -18.71 13.40 49.08
CA GLU A 601 -17.63 14.15 48.43
C GLU A 601 -16.32 13.36 48.29
N ARG A 602 -16.27 12.11 48.75
CA ARG A 602 -15.03 11.30 48.77
C ARG A 602 -15.13 10.08 47.88
N LEU A 603 -13.99 9.63 47.36
CA LEU A 603 -13.90 8.33 46.70
C LEU A 603 -13.60 7.24 47.74
N VAL A 604 -14.33 6.13 47.63
CA VAL A 604 -14.14 4.93 48.47
C VAL A 604 -13.87 3.70 47.59
N PRO A 605 -13.07 2.74 48.07
CA PRO A 605 -12.83 1.50 47.33
C PRO A 605 -14.09 0.62 47.32
N VAL A 606 -14.49 0.18 46.13
CA VAL A 606 -15.59 -0.78 45.93
C VAL A 606 -15.12 -2.15 45.43
N ARG A 607 -13.90 -2.22 44.90
CA ARG A 607 -13.21 -3.47 44.57
C ARG A 607 -11.72 -3.34 44.83
N ASP A 608 -11.10 -4.39 45.35
CA ASP A 608 -9.66 -4.42 45.59
C ASP A 608 -8.89 -5.04 44.43
N PRO A 609 -7.61 -4.67 44.26
CA PRO A 609 -6.73 -5.34 43.31
C PRO A 609 -6.64 -6.84 43.65
N PRO A 610 -6.72 -7.74 42.66
CA PRO A 610 -6.61 -9.17 42.90
C PRO A 610 -5.16 -9.54 43.28
N PRO A 611 -4.93 -10.68 43.95
CA PRO A 611 -3.58 -11.15 44.23
C PRO A 611 -2.72 -11.29 42.95
N GLY A 612 -1.46 -10.83 43.00
CA GLY A 612 -0.53 -10.90 41.87
C GLY A 612 -0.78 -9.87 40.76
N TRP A 613 -1.50 -8.78 41.08
CA TRP A 613 -1.82 -7.71 40.14
C TRP A 613 -0.60 -7.07 39.46
N GLU A 614 0.58 -7.12 40.10
CA GLU A 614 1.82 -6.52 39.61
C GLU A 614 2.24 -7.09 38.24
N GLY A 615 1.94 -8.36 37.99
CA GLY A 615 2.27 -9.06 36.75
C GLY A 615 1.13 -9.15 35.73
N MET A 616 -0.03 -8.55 36.01
CA MET A 616 -1.19 -8.61 35.13
C MET A 616 -1.06 -7.69 33.92
N ASP A 617 -1.75 -8.02 32.82
CA ASP A 617 -1.99 -7.04 31.74
C ASP A 617 -2.80 -5.85 32.32
N PRO A 618 -2.38 -4.59 32.06
CA PRO A 618 -3.03 -3.40 32.63
C PRO A 618 -4.54 -3.35 32.39
N VAL A 619 -4.98 -3.74 31.18
CA VAL A 619 -6.39 -3.70 30.79
C VAL A 619 -7.20 -4.77 31.51
N ARG A 620 -6.60 -5.93 31.80
CA ARG A 620 -7.22 -6.96 32.66
C ARG A 620 -7.40 -6.48 34.09
N LEU A 621 -6.40 -5.80 34.65
CA LEU A 621 -6.49 -5.25 36.01
C LEU A 621 -7.64 -4.24 36.11
N VAL A 622 -7.68 -3.24 35.23
CA VAL A 622 -8.73 -2.21 35.27
C VAL A 622 -10.12 -2.77 34.93
N SER A 623 -10.21 -3.82 34.10
CA SER A 623 -11.48 -4.54 33.85
C SER A 623 -11.99 -5.23 35.11
N HIS A 624 -11.11 -5.90 35.86
CA HIS A 624 -11.46 -6.53 37.13
C HIS A 624 -11.98 -5.50 38.14
N LEU A 625 -11.26 -4.39 38.29
CA LEU A 625 -11.62 -3.30 39.19
C LEU A 625 -12.94 -2.63 38.79
N ALA A 626 -13.15 -2.35 37.50
CA ALA A 626 -14.40 -1.79 36.97
C ALA A 626 -15.59 -2.76 37.10
N GLY A 627 -15.33 -4.07 37.03
CA GLY A 627 -16.33 -5.14 36.95
C GLY A 627 -17.13 -5.12 35.64
N VAL A 628 -16.54 -4.52 34.61
CA VAL A 628 -16.99 -4.57 33.22
C VAL A 628 -15.74 -4.72 32.36
N THR A 629 -15.89 -5.27 31.16
CA THR A 629 -14.76 -5.41 30.24
C THR A 629 -14.30 -4.04 29.75
N ILE A 630 -13.03 -3.72 29.97
CA ILE A 630 -12.32 -2.62 29.33
C ILE A 630 -11.48 -3.19 28.20
N ARG A 631 -11.43 -2.52 27.05
CA ARG A 631 -10.59 -2.91 25.90
C ARG A 631 -9.44 -1.93 25.71
N LYS A 632 -8.38 -2.38 25.01
CA LYS A 632 -7.28 -1.52 24.58
C LYS A 632 -7.81 -0.51 23.56
N ARG A 633 -7.87 0.77 23.92
CA ARG A 633 -8.43 1.80 23.03
C ARG A 633 -7.55 2.06 21.81
N ALA A 634 -6.23 2.06 21.96
CA ALA A 634 -5.29 2.35 20.87
C ALA A 634 -3.97 1.56 21.06
N PRO A 635 -4.01 0.21 20.93
CA PRO A 635 -2.86 -0.63 21.21
C PRO A 635 -1.70 -0.41 20.22
N THR A 636 -1.99 0.09 19.01
CA THR A 636 -0.98 0.27 17.97
C THR A 636 -0.85 1.73 17.57
N ARG A 637 0.40 2.20 17.53
CA ARG A 637 0.78 3.52 16.99
C ARG A 637 1.61 3.36 15.72
N ILE A 638 1.44 4.30 14.79
CA ILE A 638 2.12 4.38 13.50
C ILE A 638 3.01 5.63 13.52
N GLY A 639 4.32 5.41 13.49
CA GLY A 639 5.29 6.46 13.20
C GLY A 639 5.17 6.97 11.77
N GLY A 640 5.42 8.26 11.60
CA GLY A 640 5.39 8.91 10.29
C GLY A 640 6.41 10.04 10.20
N ARG A 641 6.97 10.26 9.02
CA ARG A 641 7.76 11.46 8.70
C ARG A 641 7.30 12.08 7.40
N MET A 642 7.37 13.41 7.30
CA MET A 642 7.01 14.09 6.07
C MET A 642 7.88 13.60 4.91
N GLY A 643 7.24 13.30 3.79
CA GLY A 643 7.86 12.84 2.55
C GLY A 643 8.00 13.97 1.55
N ARG A 644 7.04 14.07 0.64
CA ARG A 644 6.99 15.09 -0.41
C ARG A 644 5.74 15.95 -0.23
N PRO A 645 5.85 17.28 -0.32
CA PRO A 645 4.68 18.14 -0.31
C PRO A 645 3.85 17.92 -1.59
N GLU A 646 2.59 18.32 -1.51
CA GLU A 646 1.65 18.44 -2.61
C GLU A 646 2.17 19.36 -3.72
N LYS A 647 1.66 19.19 -4.94
CA LYS A 647 2.05 20.03 -6.08
C LYS A 647 0.92 20.17 -7.09
N ALA A 648 0.48 21.41 -7.31
CA ALA A 648 -0.43 21.81 -8.39
C ALA A 648 0.25 22.73 -9.43
N ALA A 649 1.59 22.84 -9.40
CA ALA A 649 2.32 23.75 -10.27
C ALA A 649 2.36 23.30 -11.74
N MET A 650 2.27 24.26 -12.67
CA MET A 650 2.43 24.03 -14.11
C MET A 650 3.74 23.29 -14.44
N ARG A 651 3.68 22.35 -15.39
CA ARG A 651 4.88 21.69 -15.93
C ARG A 651 5.61 22.66 -16.86
N LYS A 652 6.68 23.29 -16.36
CA LYS A 652 7.54 24.21 -17.11
C LYS A 652 8.91 23.59 -17.37
N MET A 653 9.41 23.73 -18.61
CA MET A 653 10.83 23.49 -18.89
C MET A 653 11.70 24.58 -18.23
N LYS A 654 13.00 24.31 -18.08
CA LYS A 654 13.99 25.30 -17.67
C LYS A 654 15.02 25.50 -18.80
N PRO A 655 15.11 26.69 -19.42
CA PRO A 655 14.23 27.86 -19.24
C PRO A 655 12.79 27.58 -19.71
N PRO A 656 11.80 28.40 -19.32
CA PRO A 656 10.43 28.27 -19.81
C PRO A 656 10.36 28.35 -21.34
N VAL A 657 9.66 27.39 -21.97
CA VAL A 657 9.54 27.29 -23.42
C VAL A 657 8.09 27.53 -23.81
N HIS A 658 7.86 28.47 -24.72
CA HIS A 658 6.53 28.79 -25.26
C HIS A 658 6.29 28.18 -26.66
N GLY A 659 7.36 27.78 -27.37
CA GLY A 659 7.30 27.14 -28.68
C GLY A 659 8.57 26.37 -28.99
N LEU A 660 8.44 25.29 -29.76
CA LEU A 660 9.56 24.43 -30.15
C LEU A 660 10.19 24.94 -31.47
N PHE A 661 10.95 26.03 -31.38
CA PHE A 661 11.71 26.59 -32.50
C PHE A 661 13.15 26.86 -32.07
N ALA A 662 14.13 26.40 -32.86
CA ALA A 662 15.54 26.57 -32.55
C ALA A 662 15.98 28.02 -32.82
N VAL A 663 16.53 28.70 -31.81
CA VAL A 663 17.04 30.08 -31.91
C VAL A 663 18.54 30.21 -31.62
N GLY A 664 19.23 29.10 -31.37
CA GLY A 664 20.67 29.08 -31.11
C GLY A 664 21.08 29.84 -29.84
N THR A 665 22.30 30.37 -29.86
CA THR A 665 22.84 31.29 -28.85
C THR A 665 22.32 32.72 -29.02
N GLU A 666 21.72 32.99 -30.17
CA GLU A 666 21.24 34.27 -30.65
C GLU A 666 19.98 34.71 -29.91
N GLY A 667 19.19 33.74 -29.42
CA GLY A 667 18.10 34.01 -28.47
C GLY A 667 18.56 34.39 -27.05
N GLY A 668 19.87 34.41 -26.79
CA GLY A 668 20.44 34.67 -25.46
C GLY A 668 20.13 33.57 -24.44
N PRO A 669 20.43 33.81 -23.14
CA PRO A 669 20.25 32.81 -22.08
C PRO A 669 18.80 32.32 -21.93
N GLN A 670 17.83 33.18 -22.23
CA GLN A 670 16.39 32.88 -22.18
C GLN A 670 15.83 32.29 -23.48
N ARG A 671 16.65 32.18 -24.53
CA ARG A 671 16.24 31.65 -25.85
C ARG A 671 15.04 32.38 -26.46
N LEU A 672 15.05 33.71 -26.40
CA LEU A 672 13.98 34.55 -26.94
C LEU A 672 14.07 34.68 -28.46
N VAL A 673 12.96 34.43 -29.14
CA VAL A 673 12.87 34.61 -30.61
C VAL A 673 13.09 36.07 -31.00
N GLN A 674 12.63 37.03 -30.18
CA GLN A 674 12.82 38.47 -30.42
C GLN A 674 14.30 38.85 -30.49
N ASN A 675 15.11 38.41 -29.52
CA ASN A 675 16.55 38.65 -29.51
C ASN A 675 17.25 38.06 -30.75
N ALA A 676 16.85 36.84 -31.15
CA ALA A 676 17.39 36.22 -32.35
C ALA A 676 16.98 36.98 -33.63
N ALA A 677 15.75 37.51 -33.67
CA ALA A 677 15.25 38.31 -34.78
C ALA A 677 15.98 39.66 -34.91
N GLU A 678 16.26 40.34 -33.79
CA GLU A 678 17.03 41.60 -33.76
C GLU A 678 18.46 41.42 -34.29
N ARG A 679 19.09 40.27 -34.03
CA ARG A 679 20.41 39.93 -34.57
C ARG A 679 20.40 39.64 -36.08
N GLY A 680 19.23 39.46 -36.68
CA GLY A 680 19.03 39.27 -38.13
C GLY A 680 19.48 37.91 -38.69
N ARG A 681 20.39 37.19 -38.04
CA ARG A 681 20.85 35.84 -38.45
C ARG A 681 21.06 34.96 -37.21
N ALA A 682 20.72 33.67 -37.34
CA ALA A 682 20.97 32.66 -36.32
C ALA A 682 21.49 31.35 -36.95
N TYR A 683 22.44 30.70 -36.29
CA TYR A 683 23.01 29.42 -36.70
C TYR A 683 22.39 28.29 -35.89
N VAL A 684 21.53 27.50 -36.55
CA VAL A 684 20.77 26.42 -35.91
C VAL A 684 20.73 25.18 -36.78
N ASN A 685 20.71 24.01 -36.12
CA ASN A 685 20.49 22.73 -36.80
C ASN A 685 19.00 22.54 -37.07
N LEU A 686 18.61 22.72 -38.32
CA LEU A 686 17.25 22.49 -38.80
C LEU A 686 17.28 21.58 -40.03
N ARG A 687 16.27 20.72 -40.15
CA ARG A 687 16.08 19.90 -41.35
C ARG A 687 15.40 20.73 -42.44
N ARG A 688 16.09 20.94 -43.56
CA ARG A 688 15.52 21.60 -44.75
C ARG A 688 14.67 20.61 -45.55
N ARG A 689 13.63 21.12 -46.20
CA ARG A 689 12.73 20.36 -47.07
C ARG A 689 12.73 20.99 -48.46
N THR A 690 12.65 20.15 -49.48
CA THR A 690 12.54 20.59 -50.88
C THR A 690 11.08 20.52 -51.30
N CYS A 691 10.52 21.63 -51.79
CA CYS A 691 9.18 21.62 -52.38
C CYS A 691 9.18 20.79 -53.67
N PRO A 692 8.33 19.75 -53.78
CA PRO A 692 8.31 18.90 -54.97
C PRO A 692 7.78 19.63 -56.22
N LYS A 693 6.98 20.71 -56.05
CA LYS A 693 6.34 21.43 -57.15
C LYS A 693 7.24 22.51 -57.79
N CYS A 694 7.96 23.27 -56.98
CA CYS A 694 8.76 24.41 -57.46
C CYS A 694 10.25 24.35 -57.09
N GLY A 695 10.69 23.29 -56.42
CA GLY A 695 12.09 23.07 -56.03
C GLY A 695 12.61 23.97 -54.90
N SER A 696 11.79 24.87 -54.34
CA SER A 696 12.21 25.77 -53.27
C SER A 696 12.64 25.03 -52.02
N GLN A 697 13.75 25.43 -51.41
CA GLN A 697 14.19 24.96 -50.10
C GLN A 697 13.44 25.73 -48.99
N GLU A 698 12.78 25.01 -48.09
CA GLU A 698 11.99 25.58 -46.98
C GLU A 698 12.33 24.90 -45.65
N ILE A 699 12.14 25.63 -44.55
CA ILE A 699 12.15 25.08 -43.18
C ILE A 699 10.73 24.78 -42.66
N TYR A 700 9.71 25.28 -43.37
CA TYR A 700 8.31 25.05 -43.08
C TYR A 700 7.78 23.82 -43.81
N LEU A 701 6.64 23.30 -43.33
CA LEU A 701 6.00 22.12 -43.89
C LEU A 701 5.25 22.40 -45.19
N LYS A 702 4.73 23.61 -45.36
CA LYS A 702 4.17 24.10 -46.63
C LYS A 702 5.11 25.05 -47.33
N CYS A 703 5.17 24.93 -48.65
CA CYS A 703 5.91 25.87 -49.48
C CYS A 703 5.27 27.26 -49.42
N ARG A 704 6.04 28.29 -49.02
CA ARG A 704 5.51 29.67 -48.97
C ARG A 704 5.35 30.31 -50.34
N LYS A 705 6.00 29.76 -51.38
CA LYS A 705 5.88 30.24 -52.77
C LYS A 705 4.63 29.71 -53.48
N CYS A 706 4.31 28.43 -53.33
CA CYS A 706 3.25 27.78 -54.13
C CYS A 706 2.20 27.01 -53.33
N GLY A 707 2.34 26.94 -52.00
CA GLY A 707 1.38 26.31 -51.09
C GLY A 707 1.37 24.77 -51.10
N ALA A 708 2.21 24.15 -51.93
CA ALA A 708 2.37 22.70 -52.03
C ALA A 708 2.99 22.07 -50.77
#